data_AF-A0A9R1P7K1-F1
#
_entry.id   AF-A0A9R1P7K1-F1
#
_cell.length_a   1.000
_cell.length_b   1.000
_cell.length_c   1.000
_cell.angle_alpha   90.00
_cell.angle_beta   90.00
_cell.angle_gamma   90.00
#
_symmetry.space_group_name_H-M   'P 1'
#
loop_
_entity.id
_entity.type
_entity.pdbx_description
1 polymer ?
#
loop_
_entity_poly.entity_id
_entity_poly.type
_entity_poly.pdbx_seq_one_letter_code
_entity_poly.pdbx_strand_id
1 'polypeptide(L)'
;MAAPAPVPAQLRRCPCSSPLWAPSPFHRRHRRASPFVGGRRQGYSHSSGLGINDNSAFRPGVYLNFNVQSSAQEWKEESKRICSIKTTNAVMNNVYNGYALRSGNLHHDPLEDCKTSNQSSLYSVRERMAPNSLANRHANMELAKHHVTSPTAGDVSALTSAVNYDIKPLNRSSGSEVEIQWPNGSKIDASLPNIHQVKKGLQFDGKADGYDEVELECTAKTVVNGDIKLPNRPSDSEVEMHWPNGSEIDDSLLNTGKVKKSPKIRKVKKSPQFNDLAIDGYNEAEHECIAKTVLQPPPAKAPLSEEAKEARKALATIYDKVLVVDTVESARSVVQLLTTKYKSFIHACDTEVSNIDVKQETPVGHGDVTCFSIYSASSDAEADFGNGKTCIWVDVLDGERDVLMEFVPFFEDSAIRKVWHNYSFDKHVIENYGIKVAGFHADTMHLARLWDSSRRLDGGYSLEGLTNDSRVMGVVPKELQKIGKRSMKTIFGRKKIKKDGSEGKITTIESVEVLQREDRELWISYSSLDSMSTLRLYESLKSKLEKKHWTFDGCPRGSLYDFYEEYWRPFGAILVKMETAGMLVDRAYLSEIEKVAVAQRKVAADKFQKWASKYCPDAKYMNVNSDTQIRQLFFGGIENRRNPGEFLPKSRALKVPNDVNTVTEGKKAPKYRTIEICSIVEGLKPEVFTASGWPSVSGDALRSLAGKLKTDLYTTEDAEDDEYVSDSEISVDDVEDSTSYGTAYKAFGGGKEGKEACYAIAALCEICSIDSLISNFILPLQGNRISCKEGRIHCSLNINTETGRLSARAPNLQNQPALEKDRYKIRQAFVAAPGNSLIVADYGQLELRILAHLANCRSMLDAFKAGGDFHSRTAMNMYQHIREAVEEKRVLLEWDPQPGQEKPPVPLLKDAFGAERRKAKMLNFSIAYGKTAAGLARDWKVSKREAEDTLDLWYSDRKEVKSWQREQKDLAYEKSEVYTLLGRSRRFPNIASVSSKQWKHIERAAINAPVQGSAADVAMCAMIEIERNTRLKELGWTLLLQVHDEVILEGPSESADVAKAIVVECMSKPFYGTNILSVDLAVDAKCAQNWYAAK
;
A
#
# COMPACT_ATOMS: atom_id res chain seq x y z
N MET A 1 -25.35 -35.43 -72.22
CA MET A 1 -25.67 -36.51 -71.26
C MET A 1 -24.43 -37.37 -71.10
N ALA A 2 -23.91 -37.57 -69.90
CA ALA A 2 -22.76 -38.44 -69.62
C ALA A 2 -22.76 -38.88 -68.15
N ALA A 3 -22.47 -40.15 -67.90
CA ALA A 3 -22.40 -40.82 -66.60
C ALA A 3 -21.79 -42.22 -66.81
N PRO A 4 -21.40 -42.98 -65.75
CA PRO A 4 -20.84 -42.59 -64.45
C PRO A 4 -19.49 -43.30 -64.16
N ALA A 5 -18.75 -42.91 -63.12
CA ALA A 5 -17.63 -43.70 -62.57
C ALA A 5 -17.34 -43.37 -61.06
N PRO A 6 -16.96 -44.36 -60.21
CA PRO A 6 -16.68 -44.15 -58.79
C PRO A 6 -15.21 -44.40 -58.35
N VAL A 7 -14.83 -43.88 -57.17
CA VAL A 7 -13.84 -44.38 -56.16
C VAL A 7 -12.44 -44.85 -56.64
N PRO A 8 -11.36 -44.30 -56.03
CA PRO A 8 -10.36 -45.20 -55.43
C PRO A 8 -9.67 -44.69 -54.14
N ALA A 9 -8.92 -45.58 -53.50
CA ALA A 9 -7.90 -45.28 -52.49
C ALA A 9 -6.67 -46.22 -52.68
N GLN A 10 -5.58 -45.95 -51.95
CA GLN A 10 -4.36 -46.79 -51.71
C GLN A 10 -3.03 -46.56 -52.50
N LEU A 11 -1.98 -46.30 -51.70
CA LEU A 11 -0.64 -46.94 -51.64
C LEU A 11 0.44 -46.85 -52.77
N ARG A 12 1.56 -46.19 -52.39
CA ARG A 12 3.00 -46.56 -52.53
C ARG A 12 3.61 -46.99 -53.90
N ARG A 13 4.65 -46.25 -54.36
CA ARG A 13 6.09 -46.69 -54.39
C ARG A 13 7.04 -45.59 -54.93
N CYS A 14 8.36 -45.77 -54.74
CA CYS A 14 9.45 -44.85 -55.13
C CYS A 14 10.02 -45.15 -56.54
N PRO A 15 10.98 -44.36 -57.09
CA PRO A 15 12.39 -44.71 -56.86
C PRO A 15 13.41 -43.55 -56.73
N CYS A 16 14.66 -43.94 -56.49
CA CYS A 16 15.85 -43.18 -56.12
C CYS A 16 16.45 -42.23 -57.17
N SER A 17 17.24 -41.25 -56.70
CA SER A 17 18.62 -41.04 -57.19
C SER A 17 19.51 -40.34 -56.14
N SER A 18 20.60 -40.98 -55.72
CA SER A 18 21.72 -40.34 -54.99
C SER A 18 22.90 -40.10 -55.95
N PRO A 19 23.97 -39.44 -55.47
CA PRO A 19 25.16 -40.27 -55.22
C PRO A 19 25.82 -40.01 -53.85
N LEU A 20 26.57 -41.00 -53.37
CA LEU A 20 27.48 -40.88 -52.22
C LEU A 20 28.88 -40.43 -52.71
N TRP A 21 29.77 -40.02 -51.78
CA TRP A 21 31.11 -40.63 -51.65
C TRP A 21 31.85 -40.24 -50.35
N ALA A 22 32.71 -41.16 -49.88
CA ALA A 22 33.73 -41.07 -48.82
C ALA A 22 34.67 -42.31 -49.01
N PRO A 23 35.77 -42.56 -48.26
CA PRO A 23 36.55 -41.72 -47.32
C PRO A 23 38.12 -41.80 -47.46
N SER A 24 38.86 -40.75 -47.05
CA SER A 24 40.33 -40.78 -46.70
C SER A 24 41.34 -41.19 -47.83
N PRO A 25 42.69 -41.31 -47.66
CA PRO A 25 43.64 -40.82 -46.62
C PRO A 25 45.00 -40.20 -47.14
N PHE A 26 45.96 -39.90 -46.22
CA PHE A 26 47.45 -39.88 -46.36
C PHE A 26 48.29 -38.80 -47.16
N HIS A 27 49.02 -37.94 -46.39
CA HIS A 27 50.50 -37.64 -46.42
C HIS A 27 51.26 -36.59 -47.30
N ARG A 28 51.95 -35.64 -46.59
CA ARG A 28 53.33 -35.07 -46.74
C ARG A 28 53.80 -34.22 -47.97
N ARG A 29 54.29 -32.97 -47.71
CA ARG A 29 55.76 -32.65 -47.54
C ARG A 29 56.12 -31.16 -47.22
N HIS A 30 56.88 -30.97 -46.13
CA HIS A 30 57.99 -30.03 -45.83
C HIS A 30 58.05 -28.53 -46.24
N ARG A 31 58.33 -27.66 -45.24
CA ARG A 31 59.65 -26.99 -45.06
C ARG A 31 59.92 -26.47 -43.61
N ARG A 32 61.01 -26.98 -43.02
CA ARG A 32 62.05 -26.39 -42.11
C ARG A 32 61.74 -25.19 -41.16
N ALA A 33 61.93 -25.40 -39.85
CA ALA A 33 62.86 -24.65 -38.95
C ALA A 33 62.98 -25.31 -37.54
N SER A 34 64.10 -25.10 -36.83
CA SER A 34 64.48 -25.58 -35.46
C SER A 34 65.81 -24.91 -35.04
N PRO A 35 66.37 -25.04 -33.80
CA PRO A 35 65.95 -25.80 -32.59
C PRO A 35 65.52 -24.80 -31.44
N PHE A 36 65.90 -24.78 -30.14
CA PHE A 36 66.87 -25.49 -29.26
C PHE A 36 66.58 -25.23 -27.74
N VAL A 37 66.94 -26.18 -26.86
CA VAL A 37 67.02 -26.11 -25.35
C VAL A 37 65.67 -25.96 -24.58
N GLY A 38 65.42 -26.63 -23.45
CA GLY A 38 66.10 -27.78 -22.82
C GLY A 38 65.82 -28.03 -21.32
N GLY A 39 65.40 -29.26 -20.95
CA GLY A 39 65.40 -29.83 -19.59
C GLY A 39 64.22 -29.50 -18.64
N ARG A 40 64.06 -30.11 -17.44
CA ARG A 40 64.14 -31.53 -16.97
C ARG A 40 64.04 -31.57 -15.42
N ARG A 41 63.04 -32.27 -14.83
CA ARG A 41 62.98 -32.76 -13.41
C ARG A 41 63.08 -31.65 -12.32
N GLN A 42 62.87 -31.85 -11.01
CA GLN A 42 62.44 -32.94 -10.10
C GLN A 42 61.46 -32.28 -9.07
N GLY A 43 60.83 -32.85 -8.03
CA GLY A 43 61.04 -34.03 -7.19
C GLY A 43 60.88 -33.63 -5.70
N TYR A 44 60.49 -34.55 -4.80
CA TYR A 44 60.27 -34.39 -3.33
C TYR A 44 59.05 -33.54 -2.89
N SER A 45 58.18 -33.85 -1.91
CA SER A 45 57.96 -34.92 -0.90
C SER A 45 58.42 -34.70 0.57
N HIS A 46 57.44 -34.55 1.47
CA HIS A 46 57.47 -34.85 2.93
C HIS A 46 58.43 -34.00 3.82
N SER A 47 58.26 -33.83 5.15
CA SER A 47 57.23 -34.25 6.15
C SER A 47 57.38 -33.47 7.49
N SER A 48 56.43 -33.67 8.44
CA SER A 48 56.50 -33.36 9.90
C SER A 48 56.46 -31.87 10.35
N GLY A 49 55.94 -31.53 11.55
CA GLY A 49 55.14 -32.35 12.48
C GLY A 49 54.92 -31.75 13.89
N LEU A 50 53.76 -32.06 14.48
CA LEU A 50 53.37 -31.98 15.92
C LEU A 50 53.39 -30.63 16.68
N GLY A 51 52.31 -30.40 17.45
CA GLY A 51 52.16 -29.30 18.43
C GLY A 51 50.68 -29.10 18.81
N ILE A 52 50.30 -29.39 20.06
CA ILE A 52 48.89 -29.46 20.53
C ILE A 52 48.58 -28.29 21.48
N ASN A 53 47.39 -27.68 21.34
CA ASN A 53 46.58 -27.29 22.50
C ASN A 53 45.11 -27.02 22.14
N ASP A 54 44.23 -27.35 23.07
CA ASP A 54 42.77 -27.31 22.91
C ASP A 54 42.10 -26.02 23.44
N ASN A 55 40.79 -25.90 23.13
CA ASN A 55 39.78 -24.95 23.65
C ASN A 55 39.53 -23.65 22.86
N SER A 56 38.49 -23.67 22.03
CA SER A 56 37.33 -22.76 22.21
C SER A 56 36.14 -23.18 21.34
N ALA A 57 34.97 -23.40 21.95
CA ALA A 57 33.77 -23.86 21.23
C ALA A 57 32.95 -22.68 20.69
N PHE A 58 33.12 -22.34 19.40
CA PHE A 58 32.31 -21.31 18.72
C PHE A 58 31.26 -21.95 17.79
N ARG A 59 30.00 -22.05 18.25
CA ARG A 59 28.86 -22.48 17.42
C ARG A 59 28.17 -21.27 16.76
N PRO A 60 28.05 -21.19 15.42
CA PRO A 60 27.38 -20.08 14.75
C PRO A 60 25.89 -19.96 15.09
N GLY A 61 25.41 -18.75 15.34
CA GLY A 61 24.00 -18.49 15.66
C GLY A 61 23.07 -18.64 14.46
N VAL A 62 22.06 -19.50 14.60
CA VAL A 62 21.01 -19.73 13.58
C VAL A 62 20.08 -18.51 13.45
N TYR A 63 19.76 -18.12 12.21
CA TYR A 63 18.73 -17.14 11.86
C TYR A 63 17.97 -17.57 10.62
N LEU A 64 16.70 -17.96 10.78
CA LEU A 64 15.98 -18.65 9.71
C LEU A 64 14.44 -18.64 9.78
N ASN A 65 13.81 -17.94 8.84
CA ASN A 65 12.91 -18.46 7.77
C ASN A 65 11.94 -17.35 7.31
N PHE A 66 11.81 -17.15 6.00
CA PHE A 66 10.78 -16.32 5.36
C PHE A 66 10.63 -16.75 3.90
N ASN A 67 9.40 -16.79 3.38
CA ASN A 67 9.17 -16.99 1.95
C ASN A 67 7.85 -16.40 1.43
N VAL A 68 7.90 -15.88 0.20
CA VAL A 68 6.76 -15.48 -0.66
C VAL A 68 5.73 -14.51 -0.06
N GLN A 69 6.17 -13.27 0.25
CA GLN A 69 5.38 -12.04 0.15
C GLN A 69 6.33 -10.86 -0.17
N SER A 70 6.63 -10.57 -1.44
CA SER A 70 7.69 -9.60 -1.81
C SER A 70 7.41 -8.17 -1.30
N SER A 71 6.21 -7.64 -1.56
CA SER A 71 5.77 -6.32 -1.09
C SER A 71 5.71 -6.21 0.43
N ALA A 72 5.03 -7.16 1.08
CA ALA A 72 4.84 -7.15 2.52
C ALA A 72 6.13 -7.45 3.30
N GLN A 73 7.06 -8.25 2.76
CA GLN A 73 8.31 -8.58 3.46
C GLN A 73 9.28 -7.39 3.48
N GLU A 74 9.42 -6.62 2.40
CA GLU A 74 10.15 -5.34 2.48
C GLU A 74 9.52 -4.42 3.53
N TRP A 75 8.18 -4.24 3.50
CA TRP A 75 7.50 -3.38 4.48
C TRP A 75 7.57 -3.89 5.93
N LYS A 76 7.67 -5.22 6.15
CA LYS A 76 7.70 -5.87 7.47
C LYS A 76 9.12 -5.98 8.04
N GLU A 77 10.15 -6.11 7.21
CA GLU A 77 11.55 -5.92 7.61
C GLU A 77 11.84 -4.43 7.84
N GLU A 78 11.36 -3.54 6.97
CA GLU A 78 11.51 -2.09 7.12
C GLU A 78 10.71 -1.54 8.32
N SER A 79 9.54 -2.08 8.66
CA SER A 79 8.83 -1.71 9.89
C SER A 79 9.60 -2.11 11.15
N LYS A 80 10.24 -3.29 11.16
CA LYS A 80 11.16 -3.70 12.23
C LYS A 80 12.39 -2.79 12.29
N ARG A 81 12.90 -2.35 11.13
CA ARG A 81 14.01 -1.39 10.99
C ARG A 81 13.63 -0.01 11.56
N ILE A 82 12.47 0.54 11.20
CA ILE A 82 11.91 1.79 11.71
C ILE A 82 11.69 1.71 13.23
N CYS A 83 11.18 0.59 13.73
CA CYS A 83 11.05 0.35 15.17
C CYS A 83 12.42 0.39 15.86
N SER A 84 13.41 -0.36 15.33
CA SER A 84 14.78 -0.37 15.87
C SER A 84 15.46 1.00 15.81
N ILE A 85 15.29 1.75 14.71
CA ILE A 85 15.88 3.10 14.55
C ILE A 85 15.24 4.09 15.53
N LYS A 86 13.92 4.00 15.79
CA LYS A 86 13.28 4.78 16.86
C LYS A 86 13.88 4.47 18.24
N THR A 87 14.22 3.20 18.52
CA THR A 87 14.94 2.83 19.75
C THR A 87 16.38 3.36 19.76
N THR A 88 17.14 3.19 18.67
CA THR A 88 18.54 3.65 18.59
C THR A 88 18.66 5.16 18.67
N ASN A 89 17.77 5.93 18.04
CA ASN A 89 17.77 7.39 18.12
C ASN A 89 17.36 7.88 19.52
N ALA A 90 16.47 7.17 20.21
CA ALA A 90 16.16 7.44 21.62
C ALA A 90 17.35 7.17 22.56
N VAL A 91 18.24 6.23 22.21
CA VAL A 91 19.49 5.98 22.95
C VAL A 91 20.55 7.04 22.60
N MET A 92 20.79 7.34 21.32
CA MET A 92 21.75 8.35 20.87
C MET A 92 21.43 9.74 21.46
N ASN A 93 20.16 10.16 21.46
CA ASN A 93 19.73 11.43 22.02
C ASN A 93 19.81 11.49 23.57
N ASN A 94 19.91 10.35 24.25
CA ASN A 94 20.20 10.29 25.69
C ASN A 94 21.71 10.30 25.98
N VAL A 95 22.56 9.87 25.03
CA VAL A 95 24.03 9.88 25.20
C VAL A 95 24.63 11.25 24.88
N TYR A 96 24.10 11.98 23.89
CA TYR A 96 24.64 13.29 23.48
C TYR A 96 24.24 14.49 24.37
N ASN A 97 23.28 14.33 25.28
CA ASN A 97 22.85 15.40 26.21
C ASN A 97 23.73 15.49 27.49
N GLY A 98 24.97 14.99 27.45
CA GLY A 98 25.77 14.69 28.66
C GLY A 98 27.05 15.49 28.90
N TYR A 99 27.56 16.27 27.94
CA TYR A 99 28.84 16.99 28.11
C TYR A 99 28.84 18.38 27.47
N ALA A 100 29.39 19.36 28.21
CA ALA A 100 29.57 20.73 27.75
C ALA A 100 30.97 21.26 28.08
N LEU A 101 31.53 22.03 27.14
CA LEU A 101 32.72 22.90 27.27
C LEU A 101 34.07 22.26 27.63
N ARG A 102 35.02 22.35 26.69
CA ARG A 102 36.14 23.29 26.85
C ARG A 102 36.67 23.80 25.51
N SER A 103 37.20 25.01 25.54
CA SER A 103 37.73 25.77 24.40
C SER A 103 39.24 25.59 24.25
N GLY A 104 39.75 25.71 23.02
CA GLY A 104 41.18 25.83 22.73
C GLY A 104 41.42 26.47 21.35
N ASN A 105 41.99 27.66 21.33
CA ASN A 105 42.44 28.32 20.09
C ASN A 105 43.77 27.71 19.63
N LEU A 106 44.04 27.78 18.32
CA LEU A 106 45.38 28.07 17.79
C LEU A 106 45.28 28.61 16.35
N HIS A 107 46.10 29.61 16.02
CA HIS A 107 46.23 30.14 14.66
C HIS A 107 47.12 29.23 13.81
N HIS A 108 46.90 29.17 12.48
CA HIS A 108 47.85 29.73 11.52
C HIS A 108 47.35 29.72 10.07
N ASP A 109 47.49 30.88 9.43
CA ASP A 109 47.62 31.12 7.98
C ASP A 109 49.04 31.72 7.76
N PRO A 110 49.52 31.92 6.51
CA PRO A 110 49.35 31.15 5.27
C PRO A 110 50.74 30.88 4.60
N LEU A 111 50.77 30.55 3.29
CA LEU A 111 51.78 30.86 2.23
C LEU A 111 51.58 29.84 1.06
N GLU A 112 51.32 30.27 -0.19
CA GLU A 112 52.27 30.49 -1.32
C GLU A 112 52.94 29.19 -1.88
N ASP A 113 53.19 29.01 -3.19
CA ASP A 113 53.31 29.98 -4.30
C ASP A 113 52.97 29.38 -5.72
N CYS A 114 52.78 30.25 -6.72
CA CYS A 114 53.07 30.15 -8.19
C CYS A 114 52.99 28.80 -8.95
N LYS A 115 52.43 28.68 -10.17
CA LYS A 115 52.75 29.47 -11.40
C LYS A 115 51.84 29.16 -12.62
N THR A 116 51.47 30.21 -13.37
CA THR A 116 51.41 30.38 -14.87
C THR A 116 51.25 29.14 -15.80
N SER A 117 50.43 29.13 -16.86
CA SER A 117 50.38 30.14 -17.96
C SER A 117 49.30 29.91 -19.05
N ASN A 118 48.90 31.01 -19.69
CA ASN A 118 48.58 31.27 -21.12
C ASN A 118 47.54 30.50 -21.96
N GLN A 119 46.68 31.33 -22.60
CA GLN A 119 46.23 31.33 -24.01
C GLN A 119 45.41 30.12 -24.54
N SER A 120 44.14 30.22 -24.97
CA SER A 120 43.36 31.19 -25.78
C SER A 120 43.29 30.88 -27.28
N SER A 121 42.07 30.64 -27.78
CA SER A 121 41.69 30.97 -29.16
C SER A 121 40.20 31.38 -29.20
N LEU A 122 39.91 32.47 -29.89
CA LEU A 122 38.56 32.93 -30.22
C LEU A 122 38.29 32.62 -31.69
N TYR A 123 37.06 32.23 -32.02
CA TYR A 123 36.47 32.48 -33.34
C TYR A 123 34.98 32.80 -33.19
N SER A 124 34.40 33.48 -34.18
CA SER A 124 33.37 34.49 -33.92
C SER A 124 32.15 34.46 -34.85
N VAL A 125 30.99 34.78 -34.25
CA VAL A 125 29.90 35.60 -34.81
C VAL A 125 29.32 35.24 -36.18
N ARG A 126 28.09 34.69 -36.18
CA ARG A 126 26.89 35.10 -36.96
C ARG A 126 25.76 34.06 -36.78
N GLU A 127 24.47 34.34 -36.97
CA GLU A 127 23.63 35.52 -36.71
C GLU A 127 22.17 35.04 -36.58
N ARG A 128 21.24 35.91 -36.14
CA ARG A 128 19.83 35.58 -35.80
C ARG A 128 19.03 34.86 -36.91
N MET A 129 18.16 33.92 -36.54
CA MET A 129 16.73 33.91 -36.93
C MET A 129 15.86 32.94 -36.11
N ALA A 130 14.59 33.30 -35.94
CA ALA A 130 13.48 32.51 -35.39
C ALA A 130 12.15 33.26 -35.68
N PRO A 131 10.96 32.65 -35.53
CA PRO A 131 10.61 31.22 -35.53
C PRO A 131 9.69 30.88 -36.74
N ASN A 132 9.20 29.64 -36.84
CA ASN A 132 7.77 29.38 -37.14
C ASN A 132 7.39 27.90 -36.98
N SER A 133 6.10 27.67 -36.74
CA SER A 133 5.47 26.35 -36.78
C SER A 133 4.87 26.07 -38.17
N LEU A 134 4.80 24.80 -38.56
CA LEU A 134 3.59 24.14 -39.09
C LEU A 134 3.85 22.65 -39.34
N ALA A 135 2.78 21.87 -39.50
CA ALA A 135 2.82 20.41 -39.49
C ALA A 135 2.81 19.77 -40.89
N ASN A 136 3.44 18.60 -40.97
CA ASN A 136 3.23 17.51 -41.96
C ASN A 136 3.35 17.84 -43.46
N ARG A 137 4.09 16.98 -44.20
CA ARG A 137 3.50 15.83 -44.91
C ARG A 137 4.52 15.04 -45.76
N HIS A 138 4.37 13.69 -45.73
CA HIS A 138 4.58 12.75 -46.86
C HIS A 138 6.03 12.48 -47.34
N ALA A 139 6.33 11.31 -47.94
CA ALA A 139 5.53 10.09 -48.17
C ALA A 139 6.41 8.83 -48.31
N ASN A 140 5.76 7.65 -48.26
CA ASN A 140 6.27 6.39 -48.84
C ASN A 140 6.43 6.51 -50.37
N MET A 141 7.26 5.65 -50.97
CA MET A 141 7.31 5.45 -52.43
C MET A 141 6.57 4.17 -52.86
N GLU A 142 6.00 4.17 -54.06
CA GLU A 142 5.04 3.17 -54.54
C GLU A 142 5.66 1.91 -55.19
N LEU A 143 4.83 0.90 -55.47
CA LEU A 143 4.42 0.42 -56.83
C LEU A 143 3.77 -0.99 -56.72
N ALA A 144 2.71 -1.39 -57.44
CA ALA A 144 1.80 -0.69 -58.37
C ALA A 144 0.55 -1.56 -58.72
N LYS A 145 -0.41 -0.97 -59.48
CA LYS A 145 -1.45 -1.61 -60.34
C LYS A 145 -2.68 -2.25 -59.64
N HIS A 146 -3.91 -2.21 -60.19
CA HIS A 146 -4.45 -1.70 -61.47
C HIS A 146 -5.98 -1.37 -61.35
N HIS A 147 -6.48 -0.34 -62.05
CA HIS A 147 -7.87 -0.16 -62.58
C HIS A 147 -9.09 -0.07 -61.61
N VAL A 148 -10.24 0.55 -61.95
CA VAL A 148 -10.55 1.73 -62.80
C VAL A 148 -11.99 2.25 -62.51
N THR A 149 -12.30 3.50 -62.89
CA THR A 149 -13.64 4.17 -62.95
C THR A 149 -14.41 4.49 -61.64
N SER A 150 -15.25 5.52 -61.78
CA SER A 150 -16.17 6.18 -60.82
C SER A 150 -17.62 6.08 -61.39
N PRO A 151 -18.67 6.85 -61.00
CA PRO A 151 -18.79 7.95 -60.01
C PRO A 151 -20.08 7.95 -59.15
N THR A 152 -20.34 9.10 -58.51
CA THR A 152 -21.60 9.71 -58.02
C THR A 152 -21.73 9.90 -56.50
N ALA A 153 -22.44 10.94 -56.00
CA ALA A 153 -22.25 12.40 -56.18
C ALA A 153 -23.30 13.17 -55.35
N GLY A 154 -22.86 14.19 -54.59
CA GLY A 154 -23.69 15.23 -53.97
C GLY A 154 -24.45 14.84 -52.67
N ASP A 155 -24.87 15.81 -51.84
CA ASP A 155 -24.35 17.19 -51.73
C ASP A 155 -24.78 17.92 -50.43
N VAL A 156 -23.96 18.91 -50.02
CA VAL A 156 -24.31 20.16 -49.30
C VAL A 156 -25.03 20.17 -47.92
N SER A 157 -24.44 20.97 -46.99
CA SER A 157 -24.99 21.64 -45.77
C SER A 157 -25.61 20.77 -44.64
N ALA A 158 -25.20 20.78 -43.37
CA ALA A 158 -24.59 21.77 -42.44
C ALA A 158 -25.58 22.67 -41.65
N LEU A 159 -25.10 23.09 -40.45
CA LEU A 159 -25.65 24.01 -39.43
C LEU A 159 -26.64 23.46 -38.37
N THR A 160 -26.11 23.34 -37.13
CA THR A 160 -26.58 23.89 -35.82
C THR A 160 -28.09 24.07 -35.56
N SER A 161 -28.65 23.81 -34.37
CA SER A 161 -28.13 24.17 -33.02
C SER A 161 -28.76 23.36 -31.86
N ALA A 162 -28.38 23.68 -30.62
CA ALA A 162 -28.86 23.06 -29.37
C ALA A 162 -30.31 23.42 -28.96
N VAL A 163 -30.86 22.74 -27.95
CA VAL A 163 -31.38 23.35 -26.69
C VAL A 163 -31.62 22.30 -25.58
N ASN A 164 -31.68 22.79 -24.34
CA ASN A 164 -31.59 22.16 -23.01
C ASN A 164 -32.61 21.07 -22.61
N TYR A 165 -32.30 20.44 -21.46
CA TYR A 165 -33.21 19.72 -20.55
C TYR A 165 -34.40 20.57 -20.07
N ASP A 166 -35.51 19.90 -19.71
CA ASP A 166 -36.24 20.20 -18.46
C ASP A 166 -37.02 18.96 -17.92
N ILE A 167 -37.70 19.07 -16.77
CA ILE A 167 -37.87 17.97 -15.79
C ILE A 167 -39.35 17.68 -15.34
N LYS A 168 -39.70 16.38 -15.20
CA LYS A 168 -40.88 15.78 -14.48
C LYS A 168 -42.29 16.05 -15.08
N PRO A 169 -43.39 15.46 -14.54
CA PRO A 169 -43.66 14.02 -14.27
C PRO A 169 -45.09 13.55 -14.71
N LEU A 170 -45.40 12.24 -14.72
CA LEU A 170 -46.61 11.62 -14.07
C LEU A 170 -46.95 10.15 -14.43
N ASN A 171 -47.52 9.49 -13.42
CA ASN A 171 -48.26 8.22 -13.30
C ASN A 171 -48.76 7.38 -14.50
N ARG A 172 -48.42 6.08 -14.40
CA ARG A 172 -49.21 4.84 -14.64
C ARG A 172 -50.70 4.93 -15.07
N SER A 173 -51.02 4.16 -16.12
CA SER A 173 -52.20 3.27 -16.26
C SER A 173 -51.81 2.18 -17.30
N SER A 174 -51.76 0.87 -17.01
CA SER A 174 -52.79 -0.14 -16.66
C SER A 174 -53.55 -0.74 -17.85
N GLY A 175 -53.48 -2.06 -18.07
CA GLY A 175 -54.44 -2.80 -18.90
C GLY A 175 -53.91 -3.95 -19.77
N SER A 176 -54.13 -5.19 -19.33
CA SER A 176 -54.44 -6.41 -20.13
C SER A 176 -53.79 -6.64 -21.52
N GLU A 177 -52.81 -7.54 -21.53
CA GLU A 177 -52.77 -8.79 -22.31
C GLU A 177 -53.67 -8.95 -23.56
N VAL A 178 -53.04 -9.28 -24.69
CA VAL A 178 -53.53 -10.24 -25.69
C VAL A 178 -52.35 -11.17 -26.03
N GLU A 179 -52.59 -12.49 -26.09
CA GLU A 179 -51.58 -13.53 -26.32
C GLU A 179 -51.88 -14.31 -27.64
N ILE A 180 -51.14 -15.40 -27.91
CA ILE A 180 -51.42 -16.47 -28.90
C ILE A 180 -51.08 -16.09 -30.37
N GLN A 181 -50.27 -16.84 -31.15
CA GLN A 181 -49.65 -18.16 -30.94
C GLN A 181 -48.35 -18.36 -31.77
N TRP A 182 -47.50 -19.29 -31.33
CA TRP A 182 -46.50 -19.98 -32.17
C TRP A 182 -46.78 -21.50 -32.17
N PRO A 183 -46.65 -22.26 -33.29
CA PRO A 183 -46.99 -23.68 -33.30
C PRO A 183 -45.82 -24.60 -32.88
N ASN A 184 -46.04 -25.36 -31.79
CA ASN A 184 -45.55 -26.72 -31.49
C ASN A 184 -44.02 -26.95 -31.36
N GLY A 185 -43.46 -27.66 -30.36
CA GLY A 185 -43.99 -28.44 -29.21
C GLY A 185 -42.97 -29.57 -28.89
N SER A 186 -42.84 -30.19 -27.70
CA SER A 186 -43.49 -30.19 -26.37
C SER A 186 -42.63 -31.07 -25.42
N LYS A 187 -42.71 -31.14 -24.08
CA LYS A 187 -43.48 -30.51 -22.96
C LYS A 187 -42.57 -30.57 -21.69
N ILE A 188 -42.54 -29.58 -20.78
CA ILE A 188 -43.37 -29.34 -19.56
C ILE A 188 -43.24 -30.37 -18.41
N ASP A 189 -42.67 -29.95 -17.27
CA ASP A 189 -43.32 -29.60 -15.98
C ASP A 189 -42.32 -28.69 -15.19
N ALA A 190 -42.60 -27.51 -14.60
CA ALA A 190 -43.73 -26.91 -13.85
C ALA A 190 -43.61 -27.11 -12.31
N SER A 191 -43.83 -26.12 -11.43
CA SER A 191 -43.97 -24.65 -11.60
C SER A 191 -43.90 -23.90 -10.24
N LEU A 192 -43.46 -22.64 -10.23
CA LEU A 192 -43.53 -21.72 -9.08
C LEU A 192 -44.95 -21.15 -8.84
N PRO A 193 -45.32 -20.79 -7.60
CA PRO A 193 -46.35 -19.80 -7.29
C PRO A 193 -45.77 -18.45 -6.80
N ASN A 194 -46.57 -17.37 -6.83
CA ASN A 194 -46.15 -16.00 -6.47
C ASN A 194 -47.20 -15.28 -5.58
N ILE A 195 -46.85 -14.14 -4.98
CA ILE A 195 -47.49 -13.54 -3.78
C ILE A 195 -48.62 -12.55 -4.09
N HIS A 196 -49.79 -12.64 -3.39
CA HIS A 196 -50.64 -11.47 -3.08
C HIS A 196 -51.79 -11.66 -2.04
N GLN A 197 -51.93 -10.68 -1.10
CA GLN A 197 -53.19 -10.11 -0.51
C GLN A 197 -54.19 -11.00 0.31
N VAL A 198 -55.08 -10.50 1.22
CA VAL A 198 -55.09 -9.34 2.17
C VAL A 198 -56.23 -9.49 3.24
N LYS A 199 -56.02 -8.99 4.49
CA LYS A 199 -57.00 -8.65 5.58
C LYS A 199 -58.30 -9.49 5.81
N LYS A 200 -58.49 -10.07 7.03
CA LYS A 200 -59.44 -9.60 8.09
C LYS A 200 -59.61 -10.55 9.31
N GLY A 201 -59.31 -10.04 10.52
CA GLY A 201 -60.24 -9.98 11.67
C GLY A 201 -60.48 -11.18 12.63
N LEU A 202 -60.24 -10.95 13.93
CA LEU A 202 -60.88 -11.55 15.13
C LEU A 202 -60.48 -13.04 15.45
N GLN A 203 -60.32 -13.50 16.71
CA GLN A 203 -60.35 -12.82 18.03
C GLN A 203 -59.63 -13.62 19.16
N PHE A 204 -59.05 -12.89 20.12
CA PHE A 204 -58.77 -13.17 21.56
C PHE A 204 -57.78 -14.25 22.11
N ASP A 205 -57.11 -13.78 23.18
CA ASP A 205 -56.50 -14.42 24.38
C ASP A 205 -55.29 -15.37 24.27
N GLY A 206 -54.26 -15.15 25.13
CA GLY A 206 -53.13 -16.09 25.22
C GLY A 206 -51.87 -15.83 26.08
N LYS A 207 -51.65 -14.66 26.71
CA LYS A 207 -50.53 -14.36 27.69
C LYS A 207 -49.05 -14.61 27.28
N ALA A 208 -48.27 -13.52 27.32
CA ALA A 208 -47.01 -13.33 28.06
C ALA A 208 -45.86 -14.38 27.99
N ASP A 209 -44.69 -14.01 27.42
CA ASP A 209 -43.47 -13.60 28.16
C ASP A 209 -42.18 -13.71 27.29
N GLY A 210 -41.11 -12.99 27.66
CA GLY A 210 -39.72 -13.35 27.28
C GLY A 210 -39.05 -12.66 26.08
N TYR A 211 -38.91 -11.33 26.11
CA TYR A 211 -37.76 -10.66 25.47
C TYR A 211 -36.64 -10.49 26.51
N ASP A 212 -35.39 -10.65 26.10
CA ASP A 212 -34.23 -10.08 26.79
C ASP A 212 -33.29 -9.48 25.73
N GLU A 213 -33.05 -8.17 25.82
CA GLU A 213 -32.09 -7.44 24.98
C GLU A 213 -30.71 -7.44 25.65
N VAL A 214 -29.63 -7.33 24.87
CA VAL A 214 -28.33 -6.92 25.41
C VAL A 214 -27.81 -5.72 24.62
N GLU A 215 -27.60 -4.63 25.35
CA GLU A 215 -27.50 -3.26 24.85
C GLU A 215 -26.23 -2.94 24.04
N LEU A 216 -26.38 -1.96 23.14
CA LEU A 216 -25.27 -1.22 22.52
C LEU A 216 -24.90 0.00 23.37
N GLU A 217 -23.83 -0.05 24.18
CA GLU A 217 -23.30 1.15 24.85
C GLU A 217 -22.58 2.10 23.85
N CYS A 218 -23.35 3.00 23.22
CA CYS A 218 -22.81 4.19 22.55
C CYS A 218 -22.93 5.43 23.44
N THR A 219 -21.80 5.95 23.93
CA THR A 219 -21.75 7.13 24.80
C THR A 219 -21.68 8.45 23.99
N ALA A 220 -22.84 8.97 23.59
CA ALA A 220 -22.98 10.35 23.11
C ALA A 220 -23.28 11.32 24.27
N LYS A 221 -22.74 12.54 24.21
CA LYS A 221 -23.08 13.63 25.15
C LYS A 221 -24.02 14.63 24.49
N THR A 222 -25.17 14.87 25.12
CA THR A 222 -26.11 15.92 24.75
C THR A 222 -25.57 17.31 25.08
N VAL A 223 -25.91 18.29 24.24
CA VAL A 223 -26.01 19.71 24.61
C VAL A 223 -27.43 20.17 24.27
N VAL A 224 -28.01 21.00 25.13
CA VAL A 224 -29.44 21.37 25.15
C VAL A 224 -29.67 22.72 24.46
N ASN A 225 -30.83 22.92 23.84
CA ASN A 225 -31.47 24.24 23.71
C ASN A 225 -32.94 24.16 23.22
N GLY A 226 -33.80 25.06 23.72
CA GLY A 226 -34.77 25.75 22.83
C GLY A 226 -36.26 25.39 22.92
N ASP A 227 -36.85 25.50 24.11
CA ASP A 227 -38.27 25.32 24.48
C ASP A 227 -39.37 26.06 23.65
N ILE A 228 -40.62 25.87 24.13
CA ILE A 228 -41.83 26.73 24.05
C ILE A 228 -42.77 26.59 22.83
N LYS A 229 -43.87 25.83 23.01
CA LYS A 229 -45.22 26.44 23.25
C LYS A 229 -46.26 25.49 23.88
N LEU A 230 -47.06 26.11 24.75
CA LEU A 230 -48.21 25.63 25.55
C LEU A 230 -49.52 25.62 24.68
N PRO A 231 -50.72 25.14 25.14
CA PRO A 231 -51.18 25.15 26.54
C PRO A 231 -52.17 24.08 27.06
N ASN A 232 -52.49 24.26 28.37
CA ASN A 232 -53.74 23.97 29.11
C ASN A 232 -53.73 22.91 30.24
N ARG A 233 -54.54 23.26 31.26
CA ARG A 233 -54.75 22.69 32.62
C ARG A 233 -56.16 22.03 32.69
N PRO A 234 -56.70 21.45 33.81
CA PRO A 234 -56.44 21.77 35.23
C PRO A 234 -56.42 20.60 36.26
N SER A 235 -56.28 20.96 37.55
CA SER A 235 -56.81 20.32 38.79
C SER A 235 -56.37 18.89 39.22
N ASP A 236 -56.23 18.54 40.51
CA ASP A 236 -56.18 19.30 41.79
C ASP A 236 -55.68 18.39 42.97
N SER A 237 -55.48 18.98 44.16
CA SER A 237 -55.42 18.36 45.53
C SER A 237 -54.19 17.52 45.99
N GLU A 238 -53.82 17.38 47.28
CA GLU A 238 -53.83 18.26 48.50
C GLU A 238 -53.03 17.60 49.70
N VAL A 239 -52.91 18.28 50.86
CA VAL A 239 -52.70 17.76 52.26
C VAL A 239 -51.28 17.39 52.82
N GLU A 240 -50.77 18.29 53.68
CA GLU A 240 -50.26 18.18 55.10
C GLU A 240 -48.99 17.42 55.66
N MET A 241 -48.21 18.21 56.44
CA MET A 241 -47.68 18.05 57.84
C MET A 241 -46.56 17.06 58.33
N HIS A 242 -45.42 17.68 58.71
CA HIS A 242 -44.63 17.62 59.98
C HIS A 242 -44.08 16.34 60.69
N TRP A 243 -42.74 16.34 60.86
CA TRP A 243 -41.87 16.08 62.05
C TRP A 243 -42.15 14.98 63.10
N PRO A 244 -41.07 14.32 63.59
CA PRO A 244 -40.63 14.54 64.99
C PRO A 244 -39.09 14.73 65.22
N ASN A 245 -38.66 14.82 66.48
CA ASN A 245 -37.36 15.36 66.98
C ASN A 245 -36.29 14.32 67.44
N GLY A 246 -35.07 14.80 67.72
CA GLY A 246 -34.14 14.30 68.78
C GLY A 246 -32.81 13.65 68.28
N SER A 247 -31.58 13.95 68.74
CA SER A 247 -30.97 14.21 70.09
C SER A 247 -30.66 12.91 70.87
N GLU A 248 -29.50 12.64 71.51
CA GLU A 248 -28.29 13.42 71.87
C GLU A 248 -27.13 12.46 72.34
N ILE A 249 -26.02 12.96 72.94
CA ILE A 249 -25.02 12.26 73.83
C ILE A 249 -23.98 11.31 73.16
N ASP A 250 -22.68 11.20 73.55
CA ASP A 250 -21.68 12.06 74.27
C ASP A 250 -20.25 11.41 74.23
N ASP A 251 -19.19 12.20 74.48
CA ASP A 251 -17.78 11.96 75.00
C ASP A 251 -16.95 10.66 74.72
N SER A 252 -15.59 10.60 74.85
CA SER A 252 -14.57 11.57 75.31
C SER A 252 -13.11 11.30 74.80
N LEU A 253 -12.30 12.39 74.80
CA LEU A 253 -10.85 12.50 75.14
C LEU A 253 -9.77 11.49 74.67
N LEU A 254 -8.73 12.00 73.98
CA LEU A 254 -7.44 12.34 74.64
C LEU A 254 -6.52 13.26 73.81
N ASN A 255 -5.46 13.78 74.45
CA ASN A 255 -4.79 15.06 74.14
C ASN A 255 -3.31 14.90 73.73
N THR A 256 -2.78 15.75 72.84
CA THR A 256 -1.52 16.53 73.04
C THR A 256 -1.18 17.44 71.84
N GLY A 257 -0.86 18.72 72.08
CA GLY A 257 -0.59 19.71 71.01
C GLY A 257 0.88 20.13 70.84
N LYS A 258 1.16 21.05 69.90
CA LYS A 258 1.97 22.28 70.11
C LYS A 258 2.17 23.21 68.88
N VAL A 259 1.50 24.37 68.92
CA VAL A 259 1.99 25.76 68.72
C VAL A 259 3.15 26.06 67.71
N LYS A 260 2.91 26.95 66.71
CA LYS A 260 3.61 28.27 66.55
C LYS A 260 3.16 29.20 65.36
N LYS A 261 2.47 30.29 65.74
CA LYS A 261 2.59 31.73 65.34
C LYS A 261 2.73 32.22 63.88
N SER A 262 1.99 33.30 63.59
CA SER A 262 2.01 34.26 62.47
C SER A 262 2.76 35.58 62.87
N PRO A 263 2.55 36.82 62.31
CA PRO A 263 2.07 37.34 61.00
C PRO A 263 2.98 38.47 60.41
N LYS A 264 2.56 39.24 59.37
CA LYS A 264 2.65 40.76 59.30
C LYS A 264 2.20 41.48 57.98
N ILE A 265 0.91 41.83 57.93
CA ILE A 265 0.28 43.16 57.66
C ILE A 265 1.13 44.36 57.14
N ARG A 266 0.66 45.13 56.10
CA ARG A 266 0.41 46.63 56.17
C ARG A 266 -0.22 47.35 54.92
N LYS A 267 -1.47 47.80 55.10
CA LYS A 267 -2.09 49.16 54.89
C LYS A 267 -2.05 49.96 53.53
N VAL A 268 -3.21 49.95 52.83
CA VAL A 268 -4.24 51.04 52.71
C VAL A 268 -3.87 52.53 52.44
N LYS A 269 -4.46 53.12 51.36
CA LYS A 269 -5.09 54.49 51.19
C LYS A 269 -5.30 54.79 49.68
N LYS A 270 -6.17 55.70 49.18
CA LYS A 270 -7.52 56.24 49.57
C LYS A 270 -8.13 56.98 48.34
N SER A 271 -9.46 57.21 48.29
CA SER A 271 -10.19 58.08 47.31
C SER A 271 -10.32 59.55 47.83
N PRO A 272 -11.03 60.54 47.18
CA PRO A 272 -12.49 60.57 46.91
C PRO A 272 -13.01 61.48 45.74
N GLN A 273 -14.31 61.87 45.80
CA GLN A 273 -15.10 62.89 45.06
C GLN A 273 -15.67 62.48 43.68
N PHE A 274 -16.99 62.48 43.38
CA PHE A 274 -18.20 63.27 43.82
C PHE A 274 -18.14 64.77 43.44
N ASN A 275 -19.21 65.48 43.09
CA ASN A 275 -20.65 65.49 43.44
C ASN A 275 -21.50 65.85 42.17
N ASP A 276 -22.83 65.88 42.01
CA ASP A 276 -24.11 65.44 42.66
C ASP A 276 -25.29 65.89 41.70
N LEU A 277 -26.63 65.73 41.82
CA LEU A 277 -27.64 65.09 42.73
C LEU A 277 -29.03 65.02 41.99
N ALA A 278 -30.10 64.56 42.68
CA ALA A 278 -31.55 64.87 42.48
C ALA A 278 -32.32 64.30 41.26
N ILE A 279 -33.60 63.88 41.34
CA ILE A 279 -34.53 63.44 42.43
C ILE A 279 -35.76 62.81 41.73
N ASP A 280 -36.62 61.92 42.26
CA ASP A 280 -36.82 61.29 43.58
C ASP A 280 -37.19 59.79 43.42
N GLY A 281 -37.86 59.12 44.37
CA GLY A 281 -38.27 57.69 44.23
C GLY A 281 -39.51 57.24 45.01
N TYR A 282 -39.79 55.92 44.99
CA TYR A 282 -40.44 55.14 46.05
C TYR A 282 -40.31 53.61 45.79
N ASN A 283 -39.52 52.94 46.64
CA ASN A 283 -39.57 51.58 47.24
C ASN A 283 -40.67 50.56 46.81
N GLU A 284 -40.54 49.23 46.89
CA GLU A 284 -39.53 48.24 47.40
C GLU A 284 -39.99 46.81 46.97
N ALA A 285 -39.27 45.67 47.03
CA ALA A 285 -37.90 45.28 47.41
C ALA A 285 -37.54 43.87 46.81
N GLU A 286 -36.32 43.38 47.13
CA GLU A 286 -35.82 41.98 47.06
C GLU A 286 -35.58 41.39 45.64
N HIS A 287 -34.34 41.39 45.11
CA HIS A 287 -33.15 40.53 45.38
C HIS A 287 -33.18 39.18 44.61
N GLU A 288 -32.06 38.62 44.08
CA GLU A 288 -30.63 38.91 44.29
C GLU A 288 -29.74 38.74 43.02
N CYS A 289 -28.45 39.07 43.14
CA CYS A 289 -27.40 39.19 42.12
C CYS A 289 -27.18 38.00 41.15
N ILE A 290 -27.06 38.32 39.86
CA ILE A 290 -26.26 37.52 38.90
C ILE A 290 -24.78 37.85 39.10
N ALA A 291 -23.99 36.86 39.54
CA ALA A 291 -22.55 37.01 39.68
C ALA A 291 -21.86 37.06 38.30
N LYS A 292 -21.07 38.11 38.03
CA LYS A 292 -20.16 38.15 36.88
C LYS A 292 -19.05 37.11 37.07
N THR A 293 -19.19 35.95 36.43
CA THR A 293 -18.09 34.98 36.32
C THR A 293 -16.93 35.63 35.57
N VAL A 294 -15.86 35.95 36.29
CA VAL A 294 -14.61 36.37 35.66
C VAL A 294 -14.07 35.19 34.84
N LEU A 295 -14.13 35.33 33.51
CA LEU A 295 -13.41 34.46 32.60
C LEU A 295 -11.95 34.38 33.06
N GLN A 296 -11.49 33.18 33.43
CA GLN A 296 -10.07 32.98 33.68
C GLN A 296 -9.32 33.32 32.38
N PRO A 297 -8.20 34.06 32.45
CA PRO A 297 -7.39 34.28 31.27
C PRO A 297 -6.97 32.92 30.68
N PRO A 298 -6.97 32.75 29.35
CA PRO A 298 -6.62 31.47 28.74
C PRO A 298 -5.25 31.02 29.25
N PRO A 299 -5.06 29.72 29.55
CA PRO A 299 -3.83 29.22 30.15
C PRO A 299 -2.63 29.62 29.30
N ALA A 300 -1.64 30.28 29.93
CA ALA A 300 -0.57 30.98 29.23
C ALA A 300 0.05 30.12 28.12
N LYS A 301 -0.16 30.51 26.85
CA LYS A 301 0.31 29.78 25.68
C LYS A 301 1.82 29.57 25.81
N ALA A 302 2.25 28.30 25.80
CA ALA A 302 3.63 27.90 26.08
C ALA A 302 4.64 28.63 25.16
N PRO A 303 5.83 29.02 25.66
CA PRO A 303 6.81 29.76 24.87
C PRO A 303 7.28 28.95 23.66
N LEU A 304 7.41 29.64 22.53
CA LEU A 304 7.98 29.09 21.30
C LEU A 304 9.50 28.89 21.45
N SER A 305 10.04 27.83 20.84
CA SER A 305 11.50 27.67 20.69
C SER A 305 12.09 28.76 19.80
N GLU A 306 13.38 29.06 19.95
CA GLU A 306 14.04 30.05 19.06
C GLU A 306 13.93 29.65 17.58
N GLU A 307 14.10 28.36 17.25
CA GLU A 307 13.86 27.81 15.90
C GLU A 307 12.45 28.15 15.37
N ALA A 308 11.42 28.06 16.21
CA ALA A 308 10.05 28.40 15.82
C ALA A 308 9.85 29.91 15.64
N LYS A 309 10.55 30.75 16.43
CA LYS A 309 10.54 32.22 16.27
C LYS A 309 11.25 32.64 14.98
N GLU A 310 12.41 32.05 14.69
CA GLU A 310 13.15 32.29 13.44
C GLU A 310 12.35 31.83 12.22
N ALA A 311 11.74 30.64 12.28
CA ALA A 311 10.86 30.14 11.22
C ALA A 311 9.65 31.07 10.99
N ARG A 312 8.95 31.51 12.05
CA ARG A 312 7.85 32.48 11.95
C ARG A 312 8.30 33.83 11.37
N LYS A 313 9.46 34.34 11.80
CA LYS A 313 10.02 35.61 11.31
C LYS A 313 10.39 35.54 9.82
N ALA A 314 10.96 34.42 9.36
CA ALA A 314 11.23 34.21 7.94
C ALA A 314 9.93 34.10 7.13
N LEU A 315 8.96 33.32 7.63
CA LEU A 315 7.67 33.08 6.98
C LEU A 315 6.87 34.38 6.77
N ALA A 316 6.82 35.26 7.77
CA ALA A 316 6.08 36.53 7.70
C ALA A 316 6.52 37.45 6.54
N THR A 317 7.76 37.32 6.04
CA THR A 317 8.24 38.09 4.87
C THR A 317 7.57 37.72 3.53
N ILE A 318 6.75 36.67 3.52
CA ILE A 318 6.00 36.22 2.34
C ILE A 318 4.68 36.98 2.20
N TYR A 319 4.04 37.38 3.31
CA TYR A 319 2.71 38.00 3.33
C TYR A 319 2.60 39.23 2.41
N ASP A 320 3.63 40.06 2.38
CA ASP A 320 3.71 41.24 1.49
C ASP A 320 3.60 40.89 0.00
N LYS A 321 3.92 39.65 -0.41
CA LYS A 321 3.80 39.15 -1.80
C LYS A 321 2.49 38.42 -2.11
N VAL A 322 1.63 38.19 -1.12
CA VAL A 322 0.36 37.45 -1.29
C VAL A 322 -0.81 38.40 -1.50
N LEU A 323 -1.59 38.22 -2.57
CA LEU A 323 -2.92 38.78 -2.71
C LEU A 323 -3.92 37.88 -2.01
N VAL A 324 -4.62 38.41 -1.01
CA VAL A 324 -5.76 37.72 -0.37
C VAL A 324 -7.00 37.92 -1.23
N VAL A 325 -7.74 36.83 -1.45
CA VAL A 325 -9.01 36.78 -2.17
C VAL A 325 -10.05 36.17 -1.24
N ASP A 326 -10.97 37.00 -0.77
CA ASP A 326 -11.98 36.69 0.26
C ASP A 326 -13.42 37.07 -0.20
N THR A 327 -13.56 37.46 -1.46
CA THR A 327 -14.75 38.11 -2.02
C THR A 327 -14.96 37.68 -3.47
N VAL A 328 -16.23 37.56 -3.89
CA VAL A 328 -16.60 37.11 -5.24
C VAL A 328 -16.07 38.06 -6.34
N GLU A 329 -16.02 39.36 -6.07
CA GLU A 329 -15.49 40.37 -6.98
C GLU A 329 -13.97 40.26 -7.17
N SER A 330 -13.22 39.99 -6.09
CA SER A 330 -11.77 39.78 -6.17
C SER A 330 -11.43 38.44 -6.83
N ALA A 331 -12.21 37.39 -6.55
CA ALA A 331 -12.13 36.09 -7.20
C ALA A 331 -12.32 36.22 -8.73
N ARG A 332 -13.41 36.86 -9.19
CA ARG A 332 -13.66 37.13 -10.62
C ARG A 332 -12.51 37.88 -11.28
N SER A 333 -12.02 38.92 -10.63
CA SER A 333 -10.90 39.74 -11.14
C SER A 333 -9.62 38.92 -11.31
N VAL A 334 -9.32 38.06 -10.34
CA VAL A 334 -8.16 37.15 -10.38
C VAL A 334 -8.33 36.04 -11.42
N VAL A 335 -9.50 35.40 -11.51
CA VAL A 335 -9.78 34.35 -12.48
C VAL A 335 -9.74 34.89 -13.91
N GLN A 336 -10.19 36.12 -14.15
CA GLN A 336 -10.04 36.80 -15.44
C GLN A 336 -8.55 36.94 -15.81
N LEU A 337 -7.68 37.35 -14.88
CA LEU A 337 -6.23 37.45 -15.13
C LEU A 337 -5.59 36.07 -15.40
N LEU A 338 -5.94 35.05 -14.61
CA LEU A 338 -5.44 33.68 -14.76
C LEU A 338 -5.86 33.04 -16.10
N THR A 339 -7.11 33.25 -16.53
CA THR A 339 -7.67 32.66 -17.76
C THR A 339 -7.34 33.43 -19.04
N THR A 340 -6.86 34.68 -18.94
CA THR A 340 -6.46 35.53 -20.07
C THR A 340 -4.97 35.89 -20.05
N LYS A 341 -4.57 36.94 -19.31
CA LYS A 341 -3.21 37.50 -19.27
C LYS A 341 -2.14 36.45 -18.92
N TYR A 342 -2.45 35.56 -17.99
CA TYR A 342 -1.52 34.54 -17.49
C TYR A 342 -1.83 33.12 -17.98
N LYS A 343 -2.75 32.94 -18.94
CA LYS A 343 -3.19 31.60 -19.41
C LYS A 343 -2.06 30.69 -19.88
N SER A 344 -0.98 31.27 -20.42
CA SER A 344 0.20 30.57 -20.94
C SER A 344 1.26 30.26 -19.88
N PHE A 345 1.10 30.71 -18.64
CA PHE A 345 2.06 30.49 -17.56
C PHE A 345 2.03 29.02 -17.08
N ILE A 346 2.78 28.74 -16.03
CA ILE A 346 2.66 27.52 -15.23
C ILE A 346 2.20 27.95 -13.84
N HIS A 347 1.12 27.34 -13.37
CA HIS A 347 0.46 27.69 -12.12
C HIS A 347 0.73 26.56 -11.12
N ALA A 348 1.51 26.82 -10.08
CA ALA A 348 1.56 25.91 -8.95
C ALA A 348 0.34 26.13 -8.07
N CYS A 349 -0.33 25.04 -7.70
CA CYS A 349 -1.55 25.04 -6.91
C CYS A 349 -1.38 24.11 -5.69
N ASP A 350 -2.03 24.46 -4.58
CA ASP A 350 -1.92 23.78 -3.28
C ASP A 350 -3.18 24.04 -2.46
N THR A 351 -3.71 23.02 -1.77
CA THR A 351 -4.96 23.10 -0.97
C THR A 351 -4.74 22.79 0.52
N GLU A 352 -5.30 23.63 1.39
CA GLU A 352 -5.41 23.35 2.82
C GLU A 352 -6.82 22.85 3.14
N VAL A 353 -6.92 21.79 3.94
CA VAL A 353 -8.14 20.97 4.08
C VAL A 353 -8.39 20.60 5.54
N SER A 354 -9.64 20.65 5.97
CA SER A 354 -10.09 20.14 7.27
C SER A 354 -11.17 19.05 7.14
N ASN A 355 -11.76 18.61 8.26
CA ASN A 355 -12.77 17.56 8.33
C ASN A 355 -12.38 16.19 7.70
N ILE A 356 -11.10 15.81 7.75
CA ILE A 356 -10.57 14.51 7.29
C ILE A 356 -9.37 14.02 8.12
N ASP A 357 -9.36 12.76 8.58
CA ASP A 357 -8.11 12.08 9.01
C ASP A 357 -7.50 11.33 7.83
N VAL A 358 -6.57 11.99 7.13
CA VAL A 358 -5.83 11.48 5.95
C VAL A 358 -5.04 10.16 6.16
N LYS A 359 -5.06 9.58 7.37
CA LYS A 359 -4.51 8.25 7.70
C LYS A 359 -5.57 7.14 7.75
N GLN A 360 -6.85 7.49 7.84
CA GLN A 360 -7.99 6.59 7.99
C GLN A 360 -8.98 6.75 6.84
N GLU A 361 -9.07 7.96 6.29
CA GLU A 361 -10.06 8.38 5.30
C GLU A 361 -9.40 8.66 3.94
N THR A 362 -10.20 8.49 2.88
CA THR A 362 -9.83 8.77 1.50
C THR A 362 -10.34 10.16 1.10
N PRO A 363 -9.58 11.02 0.39
CA PRO A 363 -10.04 12.36 0.02
C PRO A 363 -11.21 12.33 -0.99
N VAL A 364 -11.48 11.19 -1.63
CA VAL A 364 -12.67 10.99 -2.47
C VAL A 364 -13.92 11.04 -1.58
N GLY A 365 -14.71 12.11 -1.71
CA GLY A 365 -15.94 12.33 -0.95
C GLY A 365 -15.74 12.77 0.50
N HIS A 366 -14.52 13.09 0.93
CA HIS A 366 -14.20 13.54 2.29
C HIS A 366 -13.19 14.70 2.30
N GLY A 367 -13.32 15.57 3.30
CA GLY A 367 -12.46 16.73 3.50
C GLY A 367 -13.00 17.99 2.80
N ASP A 368 -12.99 19.10 3.55
CA ASP A 368 -13.45 20.41 3.12
C ASP A 368 -12.24 21.35 2.91
N VAL A 369 -12.18 22.04 1.77
CA VAL A 369 -11.13 23.01 1.46
C VAL A 369 -11.36 24.28 2.27
N THR A 370 -10.40 24.67 3.12
CA THR A 370 -10.49 25.90 3.93
C THR A 370 -9.83 27.08 3.23
N CYS A 371 -8.78 26.83 2.44
CA CYS A 371 -8.16 27.79 1.54
C CYS A 371 -7.31 27.07 0.49
N PHE A 372 -6.91 27.80 -0.55
CA PHE A 372 -5.94 27.33 -1.53
C PHE A 372 -5.04 28.47 -2.00
N SER A 373 -3.84 28.13 -2.48
CA SER A 373 -2.90 29.11 -3.03
C SER A 373 -2.55 28.84 -4.48
N ILE A 374 -2.31 29.91 -5.24
CA ILE A 374 -1.90 29.86 -6.65
C ILE A 374 -0.71 30.80 -6.87
N TYR A 375 0.45 30.23 -7.17
CA TYR A 375 1.65 30.96 -7.60
C TYR A 375 1.89 30.70 -9.09
N SER A 376 1.99 31.78 -9.87
CA SER A 376 2.00 31.70 -11.34
C SER A 376 3.27 32.33 -11.91
N ALA A 377 4.03 31.57 -12.70
CA ALA A 377 5.23 32.09 -13.37
C ALA A 377 5.47 31.49 -14.75
N SER A 378 6.37 32.13 -15.48
CA SER A 378 6.95 31.70 -16.75
C SER A 378 8.48 31.72 -16.62
N SER A 379 9.20 31.27 -17.65
CA SER A 379 10.68 31.23 -17.65
C SER A 379 11.35 32.59 -17.40
N ASP A 380 10.65 33.69 -17.73
CA ASP A 380 11.23 35.04 -17.79
C ASP A 380 10.43 36.08 -16.99
N ALA A 381 9.28 35.69 -16.41
CA ALA A 381 8.41 36.59 -15.63
C ALA A 381 7.52 35.84 -14.60
N GLU A 382 7.45 36.36 -13.38
CA GLU A 382 6.39 36.06 -12.41
C GLU A 382 5.08 36.78 -12.81
N ALA A 383 3.92 36.27 -12.38
CA ALA A 383 2.67 37.01 -12.49
C ALA A 383 2.62 38.15 -11.46
N ASP A 384 2.03 39.29 -11.83
CA ASP A 384 1.70 40.39 -10.92
C ASP A 384 0.17 40.57 -10.90
N PHE A 385 -0.44 40.36 -9.75
CA PHE A 385 -1.88 40.55 -9.53
C PHE A 385 -2.22 41.96 -9.03
N GLY A 386 -1.23 42.87 -9.03
CA GLY A 386 -1.33 44.25 -8.60
C GLY A 386 -0.37 44.52 -7.44
N ASN A 387 0.23 45.70 -7.41
CA ASN A 387 1.14 46.15 -6.33
C ASN A 387 2.32 45.20 -6.02
N GLY A 388 2.74 44.36 -6.99
CA GLY A 388 3.83 43.39 -6.79
C GLY A 388 3.41 42.14 -6.03
N LYS A 389 2.11 41.84 -5.95
CA LYS A 389 1.59 40.57 -5.41
C LYS A 389 1.79 39.47 -6.45
N THR A 390 2.62 38.47 -6.15
CA THR A 390 2.98 37.39 -7.10
C THR A 390 2.38 36.03 -6.79
N CYS A 391 1.82 35.85 -5.59
CA CYS A 391 1.02 34.69 -5.20
C CYS A 391 -0.40 35.13 -4.85
N ILE A 392 -1.39 34.28 -5.12
CA ILE A 392 -2.76 34.41 -4.64
C ILE A 392 -2.97 33.43 -3.48
N TRP A 393 -3.73 33.84 -2.46
CA TRP A 393 -4.31 32.95 -1.45
C TRP A 393 -5.80 33.24 -1.33
N VAL A 394 -6.62 32.20 -1.39
CA VAL A 394 -8.08 32.29 -1.48
C VAL A 394 -8.71 31.74 -0.22
N ASP A 395 -9.53 32.55 0.47
CA ASP A 395 -10.25 32.16 1.68
C ASP A 395 -11.58 31.50 1.31
N VAL A 396 -11.71 30.19 1.54
CA VAL A 396 -12.96 29.43 1.32
C VAL A 396 -13.70 29.20 2.64
N LEU A 397 -12.98 29.26 3.76
CA LEU A 397 -13.50 29.06 5.12
C LEU A 397 -14.37 30.24 5.58
N ASP A 398 -13.92 31.46 5.32
CA ASP A 398 -14.65 32.69 5.68
C ASP A 398 -15.27 33.39 4.44
N GLY A 399 -14.84 33.04 3.21
CA GLY A 399 -15.42 33.53 1.93
C GLY A 399 -16.55 32.65 1.35
N GLU A 400 -16.91 31.57 2.05
CA GLU A 400 -17.91 30.56 1.66
C GLU A 400 -17.63 29.85 0.30
N ARG A 401 -18.56 28.97 -0.10
CA ARG A 401 -18.44 28.14 -1.32
C ARG A 401 -18.37 28.98 -2.59
N ASP A 402 -19.06 30.12 -2.64
CA ASP A 402 -19.22 30.91 -3.87
C ASP A 402 -17.87 31.46 -4.37
N VAL A 403 -16.97 31.87 -3.47
CA VAL A 403 -15.60 32.29 -3.82
C VAL A 403 -14.81 31.17 -4.50
N LEU A 404 -14.98 29.90 -4.09
CA LEU A 404 -14.37 28.74 -4.75
C LEU A 404 -15.02 28.45 -6.13
N MET A 405 -16.34 28.62 -6.26
CA MET A 405 -17.05 28.35 -7.53
C MET A 405 -16.63 29.30 -8.66
N GLU A 406 -16.25 30.54 -8.36
CA GLU A 406 -15.72 31.48 -9.38
C GLU A 406 -14.42 30.97 -10.05
N PHE A 407 -13.67 30.05 -9.43
CA PHE A 407 -12.45 29.46 -10.01
C PHE A 407 -12.72 28.26 -10.94
N VAL A 408 -13.97 27.85 -11.17
CA VAL A 408 -14.33 26.81 -12.16
C VAL A 408 -13.67 27.03 -13.54
N PRO A 409 -13.71 28.23 -14.16
CA PRO A 409 -13.08 28.47 -15.46
C PRO A 409 -11.56 28.35 -15.46
N PHE A 410 -10.91 28.47 -14.29
CA PHE A 410 -9.48 28.20 -14.15
C PHE A 410 -9.21 26.70 -13.99
N PHE A 411 -9.92 26.01 -13.08
CA PHE A 411 -9.66 24.60 -12.78
C PHE A 411 -10.03 23.66 -13.92
N GLU A 412 -11.17 23.87 -14.59
CA GLU A 412 -11.65 22.97 -15.66
C GLU A 412 -10.97 23.20 -17.02
N ASP A 413 -10.29 24.33 -17.24
CA ASP A 413 -9.58 24.57 -18.50
C ASP A 413 -8.32 23.70 -18.62
N SER A 414 -8.41 22.69 -19.49
CA SER A 414 -7.32 21.75 -19.80
C SER A 414 -6.08 22.37 -20.45
N ALA A 415 -6.17 23.57 -21.04
CA ALA A 415 -5.03 24.27 -21.64
C ALA A 415 -4.20 25.06 -20.61
N ILE A 416 -4.79 25.40 -19.46
CA ILE A 416 -4.09 26.06 -18.35
C ILE A 416 -3.27 25.01 -17.59
N ARG A 417 -1.95 25.22 -17.51
CA ARG A 417 -0.98 24.24 -16.99
C ARG A 417 -0.83 24.34 -15.47
N LYS A 418 -1.39 23.38 -14.73
CA LYS A 418 -1.27 23.31 -13.25
C LYS A 418 -0.21 22.30 -12.78
N VAL A 419 0.55 22.69 -11.77
CA VAL A 419 1.62 21.89 -11.15
C VAL A 419 1.37 21.74 -9.65
N TRP A 420 1.64 20.55 -9.13
CA TRP A 420 1.22 20.16 -7.78
C TRP A 420 2.32 19.42 -7.02
N HIS A 421 2.07 19.14 -5.74
CA HIS A 421 2.87 18.26 -4.91
C HIS A 421 1.94 17.25 -4.22
N ASN A 422 1.71 16.09 -4.86
CA ASN A 422 0.67 15.10 -4.52
C ASN A 422 -0.74 15.41 -5.13
N TYR A 423 -0.78 15.73 -6.43
CA TYR A 423 -1.96 16.12 -7.22
C TYR A 423 -3.26 15.36 -6.93
N SER A 424 -3.17 14.04 -6.69
CA SER A 424 -4.34 13.21 -6.36
C SER A 424 -5.15 13.78 -5.19
N PHE A 425 -4.49 14.26 -4.14
CA PHE A 425 -5.18 14.78 -2.96
C PHE A 425 -5.94 16.06 -3.29
N ASP A 426 -5.26 17.08 -3.83
CA ASP A 426 -5.86 18.36 -4.20
C ASP A 426 -7.01 18.20 -5.21
N LYS A 427 -6.84 17.31 -6.19
CA LYS A 427 -7.88 17.02 -7.19
C LYS A 427 -9.15 16.47 -6.54
N HIS A 428 -9.05 15.45 -5.69
CA HIS A 428 -10.23 14.84 -5.08
C HIS A 428 -10.95 15.81 -4.14
N VAL A 429 -10.23 16.59 -3.32
CA VAL A 429 -10.86 17.54 -2.39
C VAL A 429 -11.53 18.73 -3.09
N ILE A 430 -11.02 19.15 -4.26
CA ILE A 430 -11.70 20.14 -5.11
C ILE A 430 -12.91 19.49 -5.83
N GLU A 431 -12.78 18.25 -6.30
CA GLU A 431 -13.89 17.54 -6.97
C GLU A 431 -15.07 17.20 -6.04
N ASN A 432 -14.86 17.17 -4.72
CA ASN A 432 -15.95 17.13 -3.72
C ASN A 432 -16.96 18.30 -3.87
N TYR A 433 -16.53 19.45 -4.40
CA TYR A 433 -17.38 20.61 -4.69
C TYR A 433 -18.05 20.57 -6.08
N GLY A 434 -17.74 19.55 -6.89
CA GLY A 434 -18.25 19.37 -8.26
C GLY A 434 -17.40 19.98 -9.37
N ILE A 435 -16.21 20.50 -9.05
CA ILE A 435 -15.32 21.22 -9.98
C ILE A 435 -14.31 20.24 -10.61
N LYS A 436 -14.39 19.99 -11.93
CA LYS A 436 -13.60 18.94 -12.60
C LYS A 436 -12.17 19.39 -12.91
N VAL A 437 -11.27 19.26 -11.93
CA VAL A 437 -9.87 19.71 -12.07
C VAL A 437 -9.18 19.04 -13.25
N ALA A 438 -8.81 19.86 -14.25
CA ALA A 438 -8.13 19.49 -15.48
C ALA A 438 -6.83 20.30 -15.65
N GLY A 439 -6.06 20.03 -16.72
CA GLY A 439 -4.82 20.76 -17.02
C GLY A 439 -3.61 20.30 -16.19
N PHE A 440 -3.58 19.03 -15.79
CA PHE A 440 -2.45 18.41 -15.09
C PHE A 440 -1.18 18.47 -15.93
N HIS A 441 -0.26 19.37 -15.57
CA HIS A 441 1.01 19.56 -16.28
C HIS A 441 2.16 18.80 -15.62
N ALA A 442 2.26 18.83 -14.29
CA ALA A 442 3.24 18.03 -13.55
C ALA A 442 2.89 17.81 -12.07
N ASP A 443 3.49 16.77 -11.49
CA ASP A 443 3.58 16.53 -10.05
C ASP A 443 5.06 16.48 -9.62
N THR A 444 5.44 17.29 -8.64
CA THR A 444 6.82 17.38 -8.15
C THR A 444 7.29 16.15 -7.38
N MET A 445 6.41 15.38 -6.74
CA MET A 445 6.76 14.08 -6.16
C MET A 445 7.10 13.07 -7.25
N HIS A 446 6.36 13.06 -8.37
CA HIS A 446 6.68 12.16 -9.49
C HIS A 446 8.04 12.52 -10.10
N LEU A 447 8.29 13.81 -10.38
CA LEU A 447 9.57 14.28 -10.88
C LEU A 447 10.74 13.96 -9.91
N ALA A 448 10.54 14.13 -8.60
CA ALA A 448 11.55 13.84 -7.59
C ALA A 448 11.90 12.34 -7.52
N ARG A 449 10.90 11.46 -7.67
CA ARG A 449 11.08 10.00 -7.65
C ARG A 449 11.71 9.45 -8.93
N LEU A 450 11.46 10.09 -10.08
CA LEU A 450 12.15 9.77 -11.33
C LEU A 450 13.61 10.23 -11.31
N TRP A 451 13.88 11.37 -10.66
CA TRP A 451 15.25 11.86 -10.47
C TRP A 451 16.06 10.95 -9.54
N ASP A 452 15.48 10.50 -8.43
CA ASP A 452 16.08 9.52 -7.52
C ASP A 452 14.99 8.77 -6.73
N SER A 453 14.90 7.44 -6.90
CA SER A 453 13.90 6.59 -6.23
C SER A 453 14.32 6.07 -4.84
N SER A 454 15.56 6.35 -4.40
CA SER A 454 16.17 5.76 -3.19
C SER A 454 16.22 6.72 -1.99
N ARG A 455 15.54 7.87 -2.04
CA ARG A 455 15.71 8.98 -1.07
C ARG A 455 15.02 8.81 0.29
N ARG A 456 14.50 7.62 0.61
CA ARG A 456 13.82 7.36 1.90
C ARG A 456 14.71 7.61 3.13
N LEU A 457 16.02 7.43 2.99
CA LEU A 457 17.03 7.70 4.02
C LEU A 457 17.53 9.16 4.01
N ASP A 458 17.04 9.98 3.08
CA ASP A 458 17.75 11.18 2.58
C ASP A 458 16.78 12.35 2.31
N GLY A 459 16.11 12.79 3.39
CA GLY A 459 15.05 13.81 3.37
C GLY A 459 13.68 13.29 2.92
N GLY A 460 13.61 12.21 2.14
CA GLY A 460 12.37 11.67 1.60
C GLY A 460 11.84 12.48 0.42
N TYR A 461 10.51 12.61 0.35
CA TYR A 461 9.79 13.20 -0.79
C TYR A 461 8.76 14.26 -0.42
N SER A 462 8.70 14.71 0.84
CA SER A 462 7.84 15.83 1.22
C SER A 462 8.41 17.14 0.69
N LEU A 463 7.54 18.13 0.45
CA LEU A 463 7.96 19.46 -0.01
C LEU A 463 9.03 20.10 0.90
N GLU A 464 8.94 19.88 2.22
CA GLU A 464 10.00 20.22 3.20
C GLU A 464 11.33 19.48 2.93
N GLY A 465 11.31 18.15 2.80
CA GLY A 465 12.53 17.34 2.57
C GLY A 465 13.16 17.57 1.19
N LEU A 466 12.36 17.99 0.20
CA LEU A 466 12.82 18.32 -1.14
C LEU A 466 13.39 19.74 -1.22
N THR A 467 12.72 20.74 -0.64
CA THR A 467 13.18 22.15 -0.72
C THR A 467 14.36 22.49 0.18
N ASN A 468 14.57 21.75 1.27
CA ASN A 468 15.76 21.94 2.13
C ASN A 468 17.01 21.21 1.62
N ASP A 469 16.91 20.34 0.61
CA ASP A 469 18.06 19.62 0.07
C ASP A 469 18.77 20.44 -1.01
N SER A 470 20.01 20.87 -0.70
CA SER A 470 20.85 21.64 -1.63
C SER A 470 21.19 20.91 -2.92
N ARG A 471 21.14 19.56 -2.96
CA ARG A 471 21.32 18.78 -4.20
C ARG A 471 20.07 18.82 -5.09
N VAL A 472 18.90 19.08 -4.49
CA VAL A 472 17.64 19.30 -5.20
C VAL A 472 17.51 20.75 -5.63
N MET A 473 17.70 21.72 -4.71
CA MET A 473 17.46 23.13 -5.02
C MET A 473 18.67 23.86 -5.60
N GLY A 474 19.84 23.23 -5.69
CA GLY A 474 21.10 23.84 -6.13
C GLY A 474 21.17 24.35 -7.59
N VAL A 475 20.10 24.25 -8.38
CA VAL A 475 19.97 24.92 -9.69
C VAL A 475 19.27 26.28 -9.56
N VAL A 476 18.41 26.43 -8.55
CA VAL A 476 17.66 27.65 -8.23
C VAL A 476 18.61 28.70 -7.62
N PRO A 477 18.52 29.99 -7.98
CA PRO A 477 19.34 31.05 -7.40
C PRO A 477 19.33 31.08 -5.86
N LYS A 478 20.49 31.34 -5.23
CA LYS A 478 20.64 31.38 -3.76
C LYS A 478 19.64 32.31 -3.07
N GLU A 479 19.24 33.41 -3.72
CA GLU A 479 18.22 34.34 -3.23
C GLU A 479 16.86 33.64 -2.98
N LEU A 480 16.46 32.74 -3.87
CA LEU A 480 15.21 31.98 -3.79
C LEU A 480 15.32 30.73 -2.91
N GLN A 481 16.54 30.33 -2.52
CA GLN A 481 16.80 29.25 -1.54
C GLN A 481 16.67 29.71 -0.08
N LYS A 482 16.55 31.02 0.20
CA LYS A 482 16.64 31.59 1.56
C LYS A 482 15.52 31.17 2.53
N ILE A 483 14.39 30.70 2.03
CA ILE A 483 13.25 30.23 2.83
C ILE A 483 12.86 28.82 2.36
N GLY A 484 13.55 27.81 2.87
CA GLY A 484 13.10 26.41 2.73
C GLY A 484 11.88 26.15 3.62
N LYS A 485 10.90 25.36 3.13
CA LYS A 485 9.69 25.04 3.90
C LYS A 485 10.05 24.42 5.25
N ARG A 486 9.29 24.73 6.30
CA ARG A 486 9.38 24.13 7.63
C ARG A 486 8.08 23.39 7.97
N SER A 487 8.16 22.35 8.79
CA SER A 487 6.99 21.58 9.18
C SER A 487 5.96 22.44 9.92
N MET A 488 4.67 22.17 9.72
CA MET A 488 3.58 22.84 10.45
C MET A 488 3.75 22.71 11.97
N LYS A 489 4.35 21.60 12.42
CA LYS A 489 4.70 21.34 13.82
C LYS A 489 5.83 22.24 14.34
N THR A 490 6.75 22.69 13.50
CA THR A 490 7.83 23.62 13.87
C THR A 490 7.30 25.05 14.01
N ILE A 491 6.36 25.46 13.14
CA ILE A 491 5.84 26.84 13.09
C ILE A 491 4.69 27.05 14.09
N PHE A 492 3.72 26.14 14.12
CA PHE A 492 2.47 26.29 14.88
C PHE A 492 2.38 25.34 16.09
N GLY A 493 3.28 24.36 16.21
CA GLY A 493 3.24 23.37 17.28
C GLY A 493 3.59 23.94 18.65
N ARG A 494 2.65 23.81 19.60
CA ARG A 494 2.80 24.24 21.00
C ARG A 494 2.99 23.00 21.88
N LYS A 495 3.90 23.03 22.86
CA LYS A 495 4.04 21.92 23.82
C LYS A 495 2.87 21.93 24.79
N LYS A 496 2.19 20.79 24.97
CA LYS A 496 1.10 20.67 25.94
C LYS A 496 1.65 20.76 27.36
N ILE A 497 1.29 21.82 28.08
CA ILE A 497 1.65 22.02 29.49
C ILE A 497 0.98 20.91 30.34
N LYS A 498 1.72 20.34 31.30
CA LYS A 498 1.21 19.32 32.23
C LYS A 498 0.41 19.98 33.37
N LYS A 499 -0.28 19.17 34.18
CA LYS A 499 -0.95 19.62 35.42
C LYS A 499 -0.02 20.25 36.46
N ASP A 500 1.30 20.04 36.35
CA ASP A 500 2.33 20.61 37.22
C ASP A 500 2.93 21.94 36.69
N GLY A 501 2.41 22.46 35.57
CA GLY A 501 2.91 23.69 34.93
C GLY A 501 4.16 23.50 34.06
N SER A 502 4.80 22.34 34.06
CA SER A 502 5.97 22.06 33.23
C SER A 502 5.60 21.59 31.81
N GLU A 503 6.54 21.74 30.87
CA GLU A 503 6.34 21.31 29.49
C GLU A 503 6.15 19.79 29.36
N GLY A 504 5.10 19.36 28.66
CA GLY A 504 4.92 17.98 28.24
C GLY A 504 5.73 17.63 26.98
N LYS A 505 6.01 16.33 26.81
CA LYS A 505 6.69 15.80 25.60
C LYS A 505 5.82 15.77 24.34
N ILE A 506 4.53 16.10 24.46
CA ILE A 506 3.56 16.10 23.36
C ILE A 506 3.44 17.53 22.83
N THR A 507 3.84 17.73 21.58
CA THR A 507 3.46 18.93 20.80
C THR A 507 2.06 18.72 20.23
N THR A 508 1.16 19.68 20.46
CA THR A 508 -0.12 19.78 19.74
C THR A 508 -0.04 20.92 18.74
N ILE A 509 -0.83 20.82 17.67
CA ILE A 509 -1.13 21.91 16.75
C ILE A 509 -2.64 22.15 16.90
N GLU A 510 -3.08 23.40 16.81
CA GLU A 510 -4.53 23.70 16.74
C GLU A 510 -5.10 23.24 15.38
N SER A 511 -6.42 23.26 15.21
CA SER A 511 -7.03 22.91 13.92
C SER A 511 -6.80 24.01 12.87
N VAL A 512 -6.93 23.65 11.59
CA VAL A 512 -6.69 24.56 10.45
C VAL A 512 -7.55 25.83 10.54
N GLU A 513 -8.81 25.68 10.93
CA GLU A 513 -9.78 26.76 11.09
C GLU A 513 -9.43 27.73 12.24
N VAL A 514 -8.67 27.25 13.24
CA VAL A 514 -8.12 28.09 14.32
C VAL A 514 -6.84 28.78 13.85
N LEU A 515 -5.97 28.11 13.08
CA LEU A 515 -4.76 28.73 12.54
C LEU A 515 -5.08 29.83 11.52
N GLN A 516 -6.04 29.61 10.62
CA GLN A 516 -6.51 30.54 9.60
C GLN A 516 -7.15 31.82 10.17
N ARG A 517 -7.57 31.79 11.45
CA ARG A 517 -8.21 32.92 12.15
C ARG A 517 -7.32 33.54 13.25
N GLU A 518 -6.63 32.76 14.07
CA GLU A 518 -5.77 33.28 15.17
C GLU A 518 -4.32 33.59 14.74
N ASP A 519 -3.67 32.75 13.93
CA ASP A 519 -2.29 32.92 13.45
C ASP A 519 -2.31 33.38 11.96
N ARG A 520 -3.36 34.10 11.53
CA ARG A 520 -3.80 34.32 10.12
C ARG A 520 -2.69 34.73 9.13
N GLU A 521 -1.90 35.77 9.40
CA GLU A 521 -0.83 36.21 8.48
C GLU A 521 0.24 35.11 8.26
N LEU A 522 0.55 34.35 9.31
CA LEU A 522 1.47 33.21 9.24
C LEU A 522 0.83 32.03 8.53
N TRP A 523 -0.48 31.82 8.65
CA TRP A 523 -1.22 30.78 7.94
C TRP A 523 -1.28 31.06 6.42
N ILE A 524 -1.66 32.27 6.04
CA ILE A 524 -1.65 32.75 4.65
C ILE A 524 -0.25 32.60 4.04
N SER A 525 0.78 33.00 4.79
CA SER A 525 2.19 32.84 4.39
C SER A 525 2.65 31.38 4.33
N TYR A 526 2.04 30.47 5.10
CA TYR A 526 2.34 29.04 5.10
C TYR A 526 1.84 28.36 3.84
N SER A 527 0.53 28.44 3.58
CA SER A 527 -0.08 27.86 2.38
C SER A 527 0.48 28.49 1.10
N SER A 528 0.68 29.82 1.07
CA SER A 528 1.31 30.50 -0.08
C SER A 528 2.74 30.05 -0.32
N LEU A 529 3.49 29.66 0.72
CA LEU A 529 4.85 29.12 0.53
C LEU A 529 4.83 27.76 -0.20
N ASP A 530 3.73 27.02 -0.22
CA ASP A 530 3.70 25.67 -0.78
C ASP A 530 3.50 25.66 -2.29
N SER A 531 2.60 26.49 -2.83
CA SER A 531 2.56 26.75 -4.28
C SER A 531 3.87 27.39 -4.76
N MET A 532 4.40 28.39 -4.04
CA MET A 532 5.70 29.02 -4.35
C MET A 532 6.87 28.03 -4.33
N SER A 533 6.90 27.11 -3.35
CA SER A 533 7.90 26.05 -3.24
C SER A 533 7.74 25.01 -4.35
N THR A 534 6.51 24.64 -4.67
CA THR A 534 6.17 23.63 -5.68
C THR A 534 6.63 24.06 -7.07
N LEU A 535 6.45 25.33 -7.46
CA LEU A 535 6.90 25.78 -8.79
C LEU A 535 8.43 25.78 -8.91
N ARG A 536 9.14 26.31 -7.91
CA ARG A 536 10.62 26.32 -7.86
C ARG A 536 11.21 24.92 -7.81
N LEU A 537 10.55 24.00 -7.12
CA LEU A 537 10.92 22.59 -7.06
C LEU A 537 10.72 21.92 -8.43
N TYR A 538 9.59 22.18 -9.11
CA TYR A 538 9.32 21.73 -10.46
C TYR A 538 10.39 22.19 -11.44
N GLU A 539 10.77 23.48 -11.43
CA GLU A 539 11.82 24.04 -12.29
C GLU A 539 13.18 23.35 -12.07
N SER A 540 13.58 23.19 -10.80
CA SER A 540 14.85 22.55 -10.46
C SER A 540 14.89 21.07 -10.84
N LEU A 541 13.78 20.34 -10.67
CA LEU A 541 13.66 18.93 -11.03
C LEU A 541 13.59 18.74 -12.56
N LYS A 542 12.82 19.56 -13.28
CA LYS A 542 12.80 19.62 -14.74
C LYS A 542 14.21 19.81 -15.29
N SER A 543 14.91 20.83 -14.81
CA SER A 543 16.29 21.13 -15.22
C SER A 543 17.32 20.06 -14.85
N LYS A 544 17.00 19.12 -13.96
CA LYS A 544 17.84 17.93 -13.65
C LYS A 544 17.47 16.71 -14.49
N LEU A 545 16.20 16.55 -14.84
CA LEU A 545 15.71 15.45 -15.67
C LEU A 545 16.06 15.68 -17.14
N GLU A 546 15.97 16.93 -17.62
CA GLU A 546 16.47 17.38 -18.94
C GLU A 546 17.97 17.06 -19.12
N LYS A 547 18.76 17.13 -18.04
CA LYS A 547 20.20 16.84 -18.03
C LYS A 547 20.54 15.35 -17.81
N LYS A 548 19.54 14.49 -17.53
CA LYS A 548 19.72 13.03 -17.47
C LYS A 548 19.29 12.44 -18.81
N HIS A 549 20.23 11.87 -19.55
CA HIS A 549 19.95 11.11 -20.78
C HIS A 549 18.99 9.95 -20.51
N TRP A 550 17.97 9.81 -21.35
CA TRP A 550 17.06 8.68 -21.37
C TRP A 550 17.48 7.70 -22.47
N THR A 551 17.66 6.44 -22.08
CA THR A 551 18.04 5.33 -22.96
C THR A 551 16.98 4.24 -22.85
N PHE A 552 16.38 3.85 -23.97
CA PHE A 552 15.35 2.82 -24.12
C PHE A 552 16.01 1.63 -24.81
N ASP A 553 16.08 0.46 -24.16
CA ASP A 553 16.74 -0.74 -24.69
C ASP A 553 18.09 -0.46 -25.41
N GLY A 554 18.99 0.24 -24.72
CA GLY A 554 20.30 0.66 -25.25
C GLY A 554 20.30 1.83 -26.24
N CYS A 555 19.15 2.23 -26.78
CA CYS A 555 19.02 3.33 -27.73
C CYS A 555 18.70 4.67 -27.03
N PRO A 556 19.46 5.76 -27.29
CA PRO A 556 19.11 7.10 -26.79
C PRO A 556 17.74 7.56 -27.32
N ARG A 557 16.87 8.05 -26.44
CA ARG A 557 15.53 8.56 -26.79
C ARG A 557 15.33 10.05 -26.52
N GLY A 558 16.13 10.63 -25.64
CA GLY A 558 16.01 12.03 -25.22
C GLY A 558 16.56 12.23 -23.81
N SER A 559 15.82 12.95 -22.98
CA SER A 559 16.05 13.12 -21.54
C SER A 559 15.02 12.36 -20.70
N LEU A 560 15.27 12.22 -19.39
CA LEU A 560 14.25 11.68 -18.48
C LEU A 560 13.09 12.66 -18.23
N TYR A 561 13.16 13.91 -18.70
CA TYR A 561 11.98 14.77 -18.72
C TYR A 561 11.04 14.39 -19.87
N ASP A 562 11.58 13.98 -21.02
CA ASP A 562 10.77 13.45 -22.13
C ASP A 562 10.06 12.15 -21.72
N PHE A 563 10.77 11.24 -21.03
CA PHE A 563 10.16 10.06 -20.41
C PHE A 563 9.04 10.43 -19.41
N TYR A 564 9.21 11.51 -18.64
CA TYR A 564 8.16 11.99 -17.74
C TYR A 564 6.92 12.46 -18.52
N GLU A 565 7.13 13.25 -19.57
CA GLU A 565 6.05 13.77 -20.42
C GLU A 565 5.32 12.68 -21.22
N GLU A 566 6.04 11.63 -21.65
CA GLU A 566 5.56 10.51 -22.45
C GLU A 566 4.84 9.43 -21.62
N TYR A 567 5.35 9.10 -20.42
CA TYR A 567 4.83 8.02 -19.57
C TYR A 567 4.30 8.48 -18.20
N TRP A 568 5.11 9.12 -17.37
CA TRP A 568 4.76 9.34 -15.95
C TRP A 568 3.69 10.42 -15.72
N ARG A 569 3.53 11.38 -16.64
CA ARG A 569 2.39 12.31 -16.64
C ARG A 569 1.06 11.63 -17.00
N PRO A 570 0.89 10.95 -18.16
CA PRO A 570 -0.36 10.24 -18.45
C PRO A 570 -0.64 9.12 -17.45
N PHE A 571 0.39 8.38 -17.00
CA PHE A 571 0.23 7.38 -15.93
C PHE A 571 -0.28 8.00 -14.63
N GLY A 572 0.30 9.14 -14.21
CA GLY A 572 -0.18 9.88 -13.04
C GLY A 572 -1.67 10.24 -13.13
N ALA A 573 -2.13 10.72 -14.28
CA ALA A 573 -3.54 11.02 -14.51
C ALA A 573 -4.44 9.77 -14.49
N ILE A 574 -3.95 8.63 -14.99
CA ILE A 574 -4.65 7.33 -14.90
C ILE A 574 -4.80 6.89 -13.44
N LEU A 575 -3.77 7.04 -12.61
CA LEU A 575 -3.86 6.70 -11.19
C LEU A 575 -4.96 7.50 -10.49
N VAL A 576 -5.05 8.82 -10.69
CA VAL A 576 -6.13 9.62 -10.06
C VAL A 576 -7.51 9.14 -10.51
N LYS A 577 -7.70 8.83 -11.80
CA LYS A 577 -8.97 8.27 -12.31
C LYS A 577 -9.35 6.95 -11.63
N MET A 578 -8.38 6.05 -11.41
CA MET A 578 -8.59 4.78 -10.71
C MET A 578 -8.99 5.00 -9.24
N GLU A 579 -8.37 5.97 -8.56
CA GLU A 579 -8.77 6.38 -7.22
C GLU A 579 -10.22 6.92 -7.21
N THR A 580 -10.58 7.79 -8.17
CA THR A 580 -11.95 8.31 -8.31
C THR A 580 -12.96 7.19 -8.57
N ALA A 581 -12.65 6.25 -9.47
CA ALA A 581 -13.55 5.16 -9.83
C ALA A 581 -13.73 4.16 -8.68
N GLY A 582 -12.65 3.77 -8.00
CA GLY A 582 -12.67 2.78 -6.92
C GLY A 582 -13.21 1.40 -7.33
N MET A 583 -13.41 0.52 -6.35
CA MET A 583 -13.95 -0.83 -6.55
C MET A 583 -15.22 -1.02 -5.72
N LEU A 584 -16.31 -1.52 -6.31
CA LEU A 584 -17.53 -1.82 -5.57
C LEU A 584 -17.34 -3.05 -4.67
N VAL A 585 -17.86 -3.00 -3.44
CA VAL A 585 -17.69 -4.06 -2.45
C VAL A 585 -19.01 -4.45 -1.78
N ASP A 586 -19.34 -5.73 -1.83
CA ASP A 586 -20.46 -6.33 -1.11
C ASP A 586 -20.14 -6.41 0.39
N ARG A 587 -20.80 -5.53 1.15
CA ARG A 587 -20.69 -5.46 2.61
C ARG A 587 -21.58 -6.46 3.33
N ALA A 588 -22.65 -6.94 2.71
CA ALA A 588 -23.49 -7.98 3.31
C ALA A 588 -22.70 -9.28 3.36
N TYR A 589 -22.06 -9.67 2.24
CA TYR A 589 -21.12 -10.79 2.19
C TYR A 589 -20.01 -10.66 3.23
N LEU A 590 -19.35 -9.49 3.33
CA LEU A 590 -18.29 -9.28 4.33
C LEU A 590 -18.78 -9.37 5.78
N SER A 591 -20.01 -8.93 6.07
CA SER A 591 -20.57 -8.99 7.42
C SER A 591 -20.89 -10.42 7.85
N GLU A 592 -21.45 -11.26 6.96
CA GLU A 592 -21.64 -12.69 7.24
C GLU A 592 -20.30 -13.42 7.39
N ILE A 593 -19.32 -13.11 6.52
CA ILE A 593 -17.95 -13.62 6.64
C ILE A 593 -17.28 -13.20 7.95
N GLU A 594 -17.54 -12.00 8.46
CA GLU A 594 -17.03 -11.59 9.78
C GLU A 594 -17.60 -12.44 10.90
N LYS A 595 -18.93 -12.70 10.91
CA LYS A 595 -19.57 -13.58 11.91
C LYS A 595 -18.95 -14.98 11.89
N VAL A 596 -18.79 -15.57 10.70
CA VAL A 596 -18.15 -16.89 10.52
C VAL A 596 -16.70 -16.86 11.02
N ALA A 597 -15.93 -15.84 10.67
CA ALA A 597 -14.53 -15.71 11.09
C ALA A 597 -14.38 -15.53 12.61
N VAL A 598 -15.24 -14.73 13.24
CA VAL A 598 -15.28 -14.53 14.70
C VAL A 598 -15.69 -15.83 15.42
N ALA A 599 -16.65 -16.58 14.88
CA ALA A 599 -17.06 -17.87 15.41
C ALA A 599 -15.94 -18.92 15.31
N GLN A 600 -15.30 -19.08 14.14
CA GLN A 600 -14.16 -20.00 13.96
C GLN A 600 -12.97 -19.63 14.86
N ARG A 601 -12.69 -18.32 15.03
CA ARG A 601 -11.68 -17.83 15.98
C ARG A 601 -12.01 -18.25 17.42
N LYS A 602 -13.28 -18.12 17.83
CA LYS A 602 -13.74 -18.54 19.17
C LYS A 602 -13.57 -20.05 19.35
N VAL A 603 -14.05 -20.88 18.41
CA VAL A 603 -13.89 -22.35 18.48
C VAL A 603 -12.42 -22.77 18.60
N ALA A 604 -11.51 -22.12 17.86
CA ALA A 604 -10.08 -22.37 17.97
C ALA A 604 -9.50 -21.92 19.33
N ALA A 605 -9.96 -20.78 19.87
CA ALA A 605 -9.58 -20.29 21.20
C ALA A 605 -10.05 -21.23 22.31
N ASP A 606 -11.33 -21.61 22.30
CA ASP A 606 -11.96 -22.51 23.25
C ASP A 606 -11.27 -23.89 23.22
N LYS A 607 -10.92 -24.41 22.03
CA LYS A 607 -10.13 -25.65 21.87
C LYS A 607 -8.76 -25.56 22.53
N PHE A 608 -8.04 -24.45 22.35
CA PHE A 608 -6.73 -24.24 22.99
C PHE A 608 -6.85 -24.08 24.51
N GLN A 609 -7.81 -23.26 24.97
CA GLN A 609 -8.09 -23.01 26.38
C GLN A 609 -8.50 -24.30 27.12
N LYS A 610 -9.39 -25.12 26.53
CA LYS A 610 -9.80 -26.43 27.07
C LYS A 610 -8.59 -27.34 27.24
N TRP A 611 -7.70 -27.44 26.24
CA TRP A 611 -6.46 -28.21 26.34
C TRP A 611 -5.49 -27.66 27.40
N ALA A 612 -5.18 -26.36 27.38
CA ALA A 612 -4.26 -25.74 28.32
C ALA A 612 -4.76 -25.83 29.77
N SER A 613 -6.09 -25.79 29.97
CA SER A 613 -6.72 -25.93 31.29
C SER A 613 -6.48 -27.28 31.97
N LYS A 614 -6.13 -28.33 31.22
CA LYS A 614 -5.69 -29.64 31.78
C LYS A 614 -4.42 -29.53 32.62
N TYR A 615 -3.56 -28.54 32.33
CA TYR A 615 -2.24 -28.36 32.95
C TYR A 615 -2.16 -27.09 33.81
N CYS A 616 -2.87 -26.03 33.42
CA CYS A 616 -2.94 -24.75 34.13
C CYS A 616 -4.42 -24.35 34.26
N PRO A 617 -5.08 -24.59 35.42
CA PRO A 617 -6.53 -24.42 35.55
C PRO A 617 -7.07 -23.02 35.20
N ASP A 618 -6.25 -21.98 35.35
CA ASP A 618 -6.58 -20.59 35.01
C ASP A 618 -6.39 -20.25 33.52
N ALA A 619 -5.73 -21.12 32.74
CA ALA A 619 -5.57 -20.94 31.29
C ALA A 619 -6.90 -20.92 30.53
N LYS A 620 -7.99 -21.43 31.11
CA LYS A 620 -9.36 -21.27 30.56
C LYS A 620 -9.83 -19.80 30.47
N TYR A 621 -9.16 -18.89 31.16
CA TYR A 621 -9.42 -17.44 31.10
C TYR A 621 -8.29 -16.68 30.37
N MET A 622 -7.34 -17.38 29.74
CA MET A 622 -6.21 -16.72 29.09
C MET A 622 -6.63 -16.02 27.80
N ASN A 623 -6.09 -14.82 27.59
CA ASN A 623 -6.15 -14.15 26.29
C ASN A 623 -5.15 -14.84 25.35
N VAL A 624 -5.67 -15.72 24.49
CA VAL A 624 -4.90 -16.47 23.48
C VAL A 624 -4.23 -15.60 22.42
N ASN A 625 -4.63 -14.33 22.29
CA ASN A 625 -3.96 -13.34 21.42
C ASN A 625 -2.85 -12.57 22.15
N SER A 626 -2.63 -12.85 23.45
CA SER A 626 -1.56 -12.24 24.22
C SER A 626 -0.26 -13.03 24.05
N ASP A 627 0.60 -12.50 23.18
CA ASP A 627 2.00 -12.90 22.97
C ASP A 627 2.78 -13.10 24.30
N THR A 628 2.42 -12.35 25.35
CA THR A 628 2.97 -12.50 26.71
C THR A 628 2.42 -13.72 27.46
N GLN A 629 1.12 -14.03 27.34
CA GLN A 629 0.51 -15.18 28.02
C GLN A 629 0.93 -16.50 27.38
N ILE A 630 0.91 -16.59 26.04
CA ILE A 630 1.40 -17.78 25.31
C ILE A 630 2.88 -18.05 25.63
N ARG A 631 3.71 -17.00 25.68
CA ARG A 631 5.13 -17.10 26.06
C ARG A 631 5.30 -17.59 27.50
N GLN A 632 4.48 -17.11 28.43
CA GLN A 632 4.52 -17.51 29.84
C GLN A 632 4.10 -18.99 30.03
N LEU A 633 3.13 -19.45 29.23
CA LEU A 633 2.61 -20.82 29.25
C LEU A 633 3.61 -21.85 28.70
N PHE A 634 4.35 -21.52 27.64
CA PHE A 634 5.29 -22.47 26.98
C PHE A 634 6.76 -22.34 27.39
N PHE A 635 7.19 -21.19 27.91
CA PHE A 635 8.60 -20.86 28.12
C PHE A 635 8.89 -20.24 29.49
N GLY A 636 8.06 -20.48 30.51
CA GLY A 636 8.36 -20.07 31.88
C GLY A 636 9.64 -20.75 32.38
N GLY A 637 10.54 -19.99 33.01
CA GLY A 637 11.88 -20.44 33.41
C GLY A 637 12.98 -20.28 32.34
N ILE A 638 12.67 -19.82 31.12
CA ILE A 638 13.69 -19.58 30.08
C ILE A 638 14.39 -18.22 30.27
N GLU A 639 15.71 -18.21 30.08
CA GLU A 639 16.58 -17.03 30.13
C GLU A 639 16.42 -16.11 28.90
N ASN A 640 16.55 -14.80 29.10
CA ASN A 640 16.63 -13.80 28.05
C ASN A 640 17.97 -13.88 27.31
N ARG A 641 17.95 -14.24 26.04
CA ARG A 641 19.14 -14.38 25.17
C ARG A 641 19.91 -13.07 24.96
N ARG A 642 19.31 -11.91 25.26
CA ARG A 642 19.94 -10.58 25.18
C ARG A 642 20.44 -10.06 26.53
N ASN A 643 19.79 -10.47 27.63
CA ASN A 643 20.07 -10.03 28.99
C ASN A 643 20.34 -11.27 29.88
N PRO A 644 21.56 -11.83 29.89
CA PRO A 644 21.89 -12.97 30.73
C PRO A 644 21.57 -12.69 32.21
N GLY A 645 21.02 -13.70 32.90
CA GLY A 645 20.50 -13.57 34.26
C GLY A 645 19.05 -13.06 34.37
N GLU A 646 18.43 -12.55 33.30
CA GLU A 646 17.00 -12.21 33.29
C GLU A 646 16.17 -13.42 32.83
N PHE A 647 15.37 -14.01 33.72
CA PHE A 647 14.55 -15.19 33.43
C PHE A 647 13.05 -14.86 33.35
N LEU A 648 12.32 -15.54 32.46
CA LEU A 648 10.87 -15.67 32.62
C LEU A 648 10.59 -16.41 33.95
N PRO A 649 9.68 -15.94 34.81
CA PRO A 649 9.33 -16.69 36.02
C PRO A 649 8.60 -17.99 35.62
N LYS A 650 8.66 -19.04 36.47
CA LYS A 650 7.91 -20.29 36.21
C LYS A 650 6.39 -20.11 36.25
N SER A 651 5.90 -19.10 36.99
CA SER A 651 4.50 -18.71 37.07
C SER A 651 4.35 -17.20 37.14
N ARG A 652 3.22 -16.66 36.68
CA ARG A 652 2.95 -15.21 36.68
C ARG A 652 1.47 -14.89 36.83
N ALA A 653 1.14 -14.15 37.89
CA ALA A 653 -0.14 -13.48 38.04
C ALA A 653 -0.30 -12.35 37.01
N LEU A 654 -1.44 -12.34 36.30
CA LEU A 654 -1.79 -11.39 35.25
C LEU A 654 -3.25 -10.95 35.42
N LYS A 655 -3.56 -9.69 35.05
CA LYS A 655 -4.95 -9.20 35.05
C LYS A 655 -5.55 -9.33 33.66
N VAL A 656 -6.74 -9.94 33.59
CA VAL A 656 -7.54 -10.08 32.36
C VAL A 656 -8.96 -9.52 32.61
N PRO A 657 -9.71 -9.14 31.56
CA PRO A 657 -11.13 -8.83 31.66
C PRO A 657 -11.92 -9.94 32.38
N ASN A 658 -13.05 -9.58 32.97
CA ASN A 658 -13.89 -10.49 33.74
C ASN A 658 -15.17 -10.84 32.99
N ASP A 659 -15.02 -11.57 31.88
CA ASP A 659 -16.07 -11.80 30.89
C ASP A 659 -17.11 -12.87 31.30
N VAL A 660 -17.17 -13.20 32.61
CA VAL A 660 -18.05 -14.24 33.16
C VAL A 660 -19.03 -13.59 34.13
N ASN A 661 -20.31 -13.55 33.75
CA ASN A 661 -21.43 -12.98 34.53
C ASN A 661 -21.86 -13.85 35.74
N THR A 662 -20.90 -14.42 36.48
CA THR A 662 -21.17 -14.99 37.81
C THR A 662 -21.33 -13.84 38.81
N VAL A 663 -22.53 -13.27 38.88
CA VAL A 663 -22.93 -12.31 39.90
C VAL A 663 -23.18 -13.05 41.21
N THR A 664 -22.32 -12.81 42.21
CA THR A 664 -22.71 -13.06 43.61
C THR A 664 -23.68 -11.96 44.03
N GLU A 665 -24.85 -12.34 44.55
CA GLU A 665 -25.90 -11.38 44.93
C GLU A 665 -25.35 -10.23 45.80
N GLY A 666 -25.74 -9.00 45.45
CA GLY A 666 -25.39 -7.79 46.20
C GLY A 666 -24.06 -7.11 45.87
N LYS A 667 -23.21 -7.61 44.95
CA LYS A 667 -21.97 -6.92 44.53
C LYS A 667 -21.73 -6.93 43.03
N LYS A 668 -21.46 -5.75 42.43
CA LYS A 668 -21.00 -5.63 41.04
C LYS A 668 -19.68 -6.38 40.85
N ALA A 669 -19.61 -7.23 39.83
CA ALA A 669 -18.42 -7.99 39.50
C ALA A 669 -17.22 -7.07 39.19
N PRO A 670 -15.98 -7.41 39.62
CA PRO A 670 -14.82 -6.58 39.32
C PRO A 670 -14.50 -6.61 37.83
N LYS A 671 -14.21 -5.45 37.22
CA LYS A 671 -13.93 -5.32 35.77
C LYS A 671 -12.74 -6.16 35.27
N TYR A 672 -11.86 -6.58 36.18
CA TYR A 672 -10.73 -7.45 35.89
C TYR A 672 -10.63 -8.55 36.95
N ARG A 673 -10.32 -9.77 36.52
CA ARG A 673 -9.85 -10.86 37.40
C ARG A 673 -8.34 -11.00 37.30
N THR A 674 -7.71 -11.44 38.39
CA THR A 674 -6.32 -11.90 38.35
C THR A 674 -6.33 -13.39 38.03
N ILE A 675 -5.49 -13.83 37.09
CA ILE A 675 -5.28 -15.23 36.73
C ILE A 675 -3.80 -15.57 36.86
N GLU A 676 -3.47 -16.80 37.21
CA GLU A 676 -2.08 -17.27 37.31
C GLU A 676 -1.72 -18.22 36.16
N ILE A 677 -0.82 -17.77 35.27
CA ILE A 677 -0.31 -18.58 34.17
C ILE A 677 1.05 -19.18 34.55
N CYS A 678 1.09 -20.50 34.70
CA CYS A 678 2.29 -21.30 34.91
C CYS A 678 2.81 -21.92 33.60
N SER A 679 4.09 -22.32 33.58
CA SER A 679 4.65 -23.08 32.45
C SER A 679 4.11 -24.52 32.46
N ILE A 680 3.44 -24.94 31.38
CA ILE A 680 2.77 -26.26 31.29
C ILE A 680 3.68 -27.37 30.74
N VAL A 681 4.93 -27.04 30.41
CA VAL A 681 5.91 -27.95 29.84
C VAL A 681 7.31 -27.58 30.33
N GLU A 682 8.13 -28.58 30.61
CA GLU A 682 9.57 -28.41 30.88
C GLU A 682 10.40 -28.92 29.70
N GLY A 683 11.57 -28.31 29.47
CA GLY A 683 12.49 -28.73 28.40
C GLY A 683 12.12 -28.32 26.98
N LEU A 684 10.98 -27.64 26.74
CA LEU A 684 10.64 -27.09 25.42
C LEU A 684 11.63 -25.97 25.03
N LYS A 685 12.43 -26.20 23.97
CA LYS A 685 13.50 -25.28 23.55
C LYS A 685 13.01 -24.30 22.49
N PRO A 686 13.09 -22.97 22.72
CA PRO A 686 12.69 -21.98 21.72
C PRO A 686 13.71 -21.90 20.57
N GLU A 687 13.24 -22.11 19.35
CA GLU A 687 14.05 -22.01 18.12
C GLU A 687 14.25 -20.55 17.68
N VAL A 688 13.25 -19.70 17.94
CA VAL A 688 13.18 -18.30 17.47
C VAL A 688 13.01 -17.35 18.65
N PHE A 689 13.71 -16.22 18.62
CA PHE A 689 13.71 -15.19 19.65
C PHE A 689 13.29 -13.82 19.09
N THR A 690 12.75 -12.95 19.94
CA THR A 690 12.43 -11.55 19.63
C THR A 690 13.69 -10.67 19.61
N ALA A 691 13.58 -9.45 19.09
CA ALA A 691 14.65 -8.44 19.18
C ALA A 691 14.94 -7.95 20.63
N SER A 692 14.05 -8.25 21.57
CA SER A 692 14.24 -8.08 23.01
C SER A 692 14.92 -9.28 23.70
N GLY A 693 15.19 -10.36 22.96
CA GLY A 693 15.89 -11.55 23.45
C GLY A 693 15.00 -12.61 24.13
N TRP A 694 13.69 -12.42 24.13
CA TRP A 694 12.71 -13.39 24.65
C TRP A 694 12.30 -14.44 23.61
N PRO A 695 11.81 -15.62 24.02
CA PRO A 695 11.20 -16.59 23.11
C PRO A 695 10.11 -15.99 22.22
N SER A 696 10.08 -16.36 20.94
CA SER A 696 9.03 -15.94 20.00
C SER A 696 7.86 -16.93 20.04
N VAL A 697 6.65 -16.39 20.09
CA VAL A 697 5.37 -17.12 19.90
C VAL A 697 4.64 -16.62 18.66
N SER A 698 5.39 -16.11 17.68
CA SER A 698 4.86 -15.75 16.36
C SER A 698 4.36 -16.98 15.61
N GLY A 699 3.43 -16.79 14.66
CA GLY A 699 2.81 -17.89 13.92
C GLY A 699 3.79 -18.87 13.26
N ASP A 700 4.98 -18.42 12.84
CA ASP A 700 6.02 -19.30 12.29
C ASP A 700 6.71 -20.15 13.37
N ALA A 701 6.91 -19.61 14.57
CA ALA A 701 7.43 -20.36 15.72
C ALA A 701 6.40 -21.38 16.21
N LEU A 702 5.13 -20.97 16.38
CA LEU A 702 4.03 -21.86 16.75
C LEU A 702 3.84 -23.00 15.73
N ARG A 703 4.00 -22.71 14.43
CA ARG A 703 3.95 -23.73 13.36
C ARG A 703 5.13 -24.71 13.40
N SER A 704 6.29 -24.31 13.92
CA SER A 704 7.41 -25.23 14.19
C SER A 704 7.15 -26.13 15.41
N LEU A 705 6.47 -25.60 16.43
CA LEU A 705 6.01 -26.37 17.59
C LEU A 705 4.92 -27.40 17.22
N ALA A 706 3.93 -26.99 16.41
CA ALA A 706 2.79 -27.83 16.01
C ALA A 706 3.13 -28.85 14.90
N GLY A 707 3.90 -28.44 13.89
CA GLY A 707 4.21 -29.25 12.70
C GLY A 707 3.34 -28.92 11.48
N LYS A 708 3.26 -29.88 10.55
CA LYS A 708 2.42 -29.83 9.34
C LYS A 708 1.15 -30.65 9.55
N LEU A 709 0.35 -30.31 10.55
CA LEU A 709 -0.95 -30.96 10.72
C LEU A 709 -1.89 -30.50 9.60
N LYS A 710 -2.55 -31.47 8.96
CA LYS A 710 -3.77 -31.20 8.23
C LYS A 710 -4.86 -30.87 9.27
N THR A 711 -5.41 -29.67 9.19
CA THR A 711 -6.59 -29.30 9.98
C THR A 711 -7.80 -29.51 9.09
N ASP A 712 -8.10 -30.78 8.75
CA ASP A 712 -9.18 -31.17 7.84
C ASP A 712 -10.55 -31.06 8.56
N LEU A 713 -10.92 -29.82 8.89
CA LEU A 713 -12.28 -29.38 9.19
C LEU A 713 -12.54 -28.08 8.41
N TYR A 714 -13.78 -27.87 8.00
CA TYR A 714 -14.26 -26.72 7.22
C TYR A 714 -13.86 -26.68 5.74
N THR A 715 -13.95 -27.82 5.05
CA THR A 715 -14.50 -27.84 3.68
C THR A 715 -16.02 -27.90 3.78
N THR A 716 -16.68 -26.74 3.77
CA THR A 716 -18.12 -26.66 3.49
C THR A 716 -18.31 -26.64 1.98
N GLU A 717 -18.39 -27.84 1.40
CA GLU A 717 -19.11 -28.09 0.16
C GLU A 717 -20.41 -28.79 0.57
N ASP A 718 -21.52 -28.31 0.00
CA ASP A 718 -22.91 -28.79 0.08
C ASP A 718 -23.53 -29.02 1.48
N ALA A 719 -24.60 -28.28 1.77
CA ALA A 719 -25.34 -28.32 3.03
C ALA A 719 -26.73 -28.93 2.82
N GLU A 720 -26.86 -30.23 3.08
CA GLU A 720 -28.14 -30.94 3.25
C GLU A 720 -27.92 -32.13 4.21
N ASP A 721 -28.08 -31.86 5.52
CA ASP A 721 -28.73 -32.74 6.52
C ASP A 721 -28.50 -32.20 7.96
N ASP A 722 -29.57 -32.12 8.75
CA ASP A 722 -29.53 -31.77 10.17
C ASP A 722 -29.32 -33.03 11.03
N GLU A 723 -28.13 -33.24 11.59
CA GLU A 723 -27.98 -34.19 12.71
C GLU A 723 -26.95 -33.74 13.79
N TYR A 724 -27.29 -34.00 15.05
CA TYR A 724 -26.50 -33.62 16.22
C TYR A 724 -25.25 -34.51 16.35
N VAL A 725 -24.08 -34.01 15.93
CA VAL A 725 -22.80 -34.71 16.13
C VAL A 725 -22.43 -34.70 17.62
N SER A 726 -22.67 -35.82 18.30
CA SER A 726 -22.18 -36.12 19.65
C SER A 726 -20.64 -36.21 19.70
N ASP A 727 -20.04 -36.11 20.90
CA ASP A 727 -18.59 -36.27 21.13
C ASP A 727 -18.01 -37.53 20.44
N SER A 728 -17.44 -37.35 19.24
CA SER A 728 -16.79 -38.41 18.49
C SER A 728 -15.39 -38.67 19.06
N GLU A 729 -15.22 -39.77 19.79
CA GLU A 729 -13.90 -40.19 20.24
C GLU A 729 -12.95 -40.39 19.05
N ILE A 730 -11.68 -40.02 19.23
CA ILE A 730 -10.65 -40.22 18.20
C ILE A 730 -10.39 -41.73 18.08
N SER A 731 -10.94 -42.36 17.05
CA SER A 731 -10.71 -43.76 16.69
C SER A 731 -9.21 -44.00 16.44
N VAL A 732 -8.61 -44.90 17.23
CA VAL A 732 -7.16 -45.12 17.24
C VAL A 732 -6.77 -46.30 16.34
N ASP A 733 -6.86 -46.12 15.03
CA ASP A 733 -6.24 -47.00 14.04
C ASP A 733 -5.82 -46.19 12.80
N ASP A 734 -4.68 -45.50 12.91
CA ASP A 734 -4.01 -44.91 11.75
C ASP A 734 -2.48 -44.88 11.99
N VAL A 735 -1.71 -45.23 10.95
CA VAL A 735 -0.30 -45.69 11.07
C VAL A 735 0.67 -44.55 11.40
N GLU A 736 1.81 -44.87 12.02
CA GLU A 736 2.80 -43.91 12.55
C GLU A 736 3.51 -43.01 11.51
N ASP A 737 2.85 -41.97 10.97
CA ASP A 737 3.57 -40.82 10.40
C ASP A 737 3.92 -39.77 11.46
N SER A 738 4.91 -40.13 12.29
CA SER A 738 5.51 -39.22 13.27
C SER A 738 6.28 -38.03 12.67
N THR A 739 6.44 -37.96 11.33
CA THR A 739 7.14 -36.85 10.65
C THR A 739 6.27 -35.60 10.47
N SER A 740 4.96 -35.75 10.62
CA SER A 740 3.98 -34.66 10.49
C SER A 740 3.98 -33.68 11.67
N TYR A 741 4.30 -34.16 12.88
CA TYR A 741 4.22 -33.41 14.13
C TYR A 741 5.47 -32.55 14.42
N GLY A 742 5.27 -31.42 15.09
CA GLY A 742 6.33 -30.46 15.43
C GLY A 742 7.08 -30.78 16.73
N THR A 743 7.93 -29.85 17.18
CA THR A 743 8.79 -30.06 18.35
C THR A 743 8.04 -30.21 19.68
N ALA A 744 6.77 -29.78 19.75
CA ALA A 744 5.93 -30.00 20.92
C ALA A 744 5.62 -31.48 21.16
N TYR A 745 5.51 -32.31 20.11
CA TYR A 745 5.16 -33.73 20.23
C TYR A 745 6.04 -34.47 21.25
N LYS A 746 7.37 -34.29 21.14
CA LYS A 746 8.35 -34.91 22.05
C LYS A 746 8.45 -34.21 23.41
N ALA A 747 8.11 -32.92 23.49
CA ALA A 747 8.12 -32.17 24.75
C ALA A 747 6.94 -32.53 25.67
N PHE A 748 5.79 -32.90 25.09
CA PHE A 748 4.61 -33.40 25.80
C PHE A 748 4.55 -34.94 25.88
N GLY A 749 5.70 -35.63 25.80
CA GLY A 749 5.82 -37.08 26.04
C GLY A 749 5.62 -38.00 24.83
N GLY A 750 5.20 -37.47 23.67
CA GLY A 750 4.80 -38.28 22.51
C GLY A 750 3.40 -38.90 22.70
N GLY A 751 3.11 -40.01 22.03
CA GLY A 751 1.86 -40.74 22.24
C GLY A 751 0.62 -39.91 21.89
N LYS A 752 -0.43 -40.01 22.72
CA LYS A 752 -1.69 -39.26 22.54
C LYS A 752 -1.52 -37.80 22.96
N GLU A 753 -0.79 -37.58 24.04
CA GLU A 753 -0.53 -36.31 24.71
C GLU A 753 0.25 -35.35 23.80
N GLY A 754 1.29 -35.87 23.13
CA GLY A 754 2.04 -35.16 22.11
C GLY A 754 1.22 -34.83 20.86
N LYS A 755 0.31 -35.72 20.42
CA LYS A 755 -0.62 -35.41 19.32
C LYS A 755 -1.58 -34.28 19.73
N GLU A 756 -2.22 -34.38 20.90
CA GLU A 756 -3.12 -33.36 21.45
C GLU A 756 -2.42 -32.00 21.57
N ALA A 757 -1.20 -31.95 22.09
CA ALA A 757 -0.43 -30.71 22.23
C ALA A 757 -0.16 -30.05 20.86
N CYS A 758 0.23 -30.82 19.84
CA CYS A 758 0.43 -30.29 18.51
C CYS A 758 -0.88 -29.79 17.87
N TYR A 759 -2.01 -30.48 18.05
CA TYR A 759 -3.32 -30.01 17.58
C TYR A 759 -3.82 -28.76 18.31
N ALA A 760 -3.50 -28.59 19.59
CA ALA A 760 -3.80 -27.38 20.34
C ALA A 760 -2.96 -26.19 19.84
N ILE A 761 -1.66 -26.38 19.66
CA ILE A 761 -0.77 -25.31 19.14
C ILE A 761 -1.09 -24.96 17.68
N ALA A 762 -1.59 -25.92 16.89
CA ALA A 762 -2.16 -25.64 15.57
C ALA A 762 -3.38 -24.71 15.66
N ALA A 763 -4.26 -24.85 16.67
CA ALA A 763 -5.38 -23.93 16.86
C ALA A 763 -4.91 -22.48 17.14
N LEU A 764 -3.80 -22.27 17.86
CA LEU A 764 -3.18 -20.93 17.97
C LEU A 764 -2.69 -20.40 16.61
N CYS A 765 -2.17 -21.26 15.73
CA CYS A 765 -1.76 -20.88 14.38
C CYS A 765 -2.97 -20.46 13.53
N GLU A 766 -4.11 -21.14 13.69
CA GLU A 766 -5.37 -20.79 13.04
C GLU A 766 -5.89 -19.42 13.52
N ILE A 767 -5.96 -19.18 14.83
CA ILE A 767 -6.34 -17.89 15.42
C ILE A 767 -5.47 -16.75 14.84
N CYS A 768 -4.14 -16.93 14.85
CA CYS A 768 -3.21 -15.96 14.27
C CYS A 768 -3.47 -15.68 12.78
N SER A 769 -3.94 -16.68 12.03
CA SER A 769 -4.32 -16.52 10.62
C SER A 769 -5.65 -15.80 10.46
N ILE A 770 -6.66 -16.18 11.26
CA ILE A 770 -8.01 -15.61 11.22
C ILE A 770 -7.99 -14.14 11.62
N ASP A 771 -7.35 -13.78 12.74
CA ASP A 771 -7.22 -12.38 13.15
C ASP A 771 -6.43 -11.55 12.13
N SER A 772 -5.46 -12.15 11.43
CA SER A 772 -4.78 -11.49 10.32
C SER A 772 -5.69 -11.24 9.11
N LEU A 773 -6.73 -12.05 8.89
CA LEU A 773 -7.71 -11.81 7.83
C LEU A 773 -8.78 -10.78 8.26
N ILE A 774 -9.28 -10.89 9.49
CA ILE A 774 -10.24 -9.95 10.08
C ILE A 774 -9.67 -8.53 10.10
N SER A 775 -8.49 -8.34 10.67
CA SER A 775 -7.91 -7.00 10.92
C SER A 775 -7.36 -6.29 9.69
N ASN A 776 -6.89 -7.01 8.66
CA ASN A 776 -6.27 -6.41 7.47
C ASN A 776 -7.20 -6.31 6.26
N PHE A 777 -8.29 -7.08 6.22
CA PHE A 777 -9.19 -7.12 5.05
C PHE A 777 -10.67 -6.96 5.43
N ILE A 778 -11.23 -7.87 6.26
CA ILE A 778 -12.69 -7.92 6.49
C ILE A 778 -13.21 -6.65 7.18
N LEU A 779 -12.59 -6.23 8.30
CA LEU A 779 -12.98 -5.00 9.00
C LEU A 779 -12.68 -3.72 8.21
N PRO A 780 -11.48 -3.53 7.61
CA PRO A 780 -11.21 -2.34 6.80
C PRO A 780 -12.21 -2.13 5.67
N LEU A 781 -12.56 -3.17 4.90
CA LEU A 781 -13.40 -3.08 3.71
C LEU A 781 -14.88 -2.73 4.01
N GLN A 782 -15.35 -2.94 5.25
CA GLN A 782 -16.70 -2.54 5.68
C GLN A 782 -16.79 -1.07 6.14
N GLY A 783 -15.66 -0.40 6.39
CA GLY A 783 -15.63 0.93 6.99
C GLY A 783 -16.05 2.07 6.04
N ASN A 784 -16.98 2.92 6.47
CA ASN A 784 -17.44 4.09 5.69
C ASN A 784 -16.31 5.07 5.30
N ARG A 785 -15.24 5.14 6.10
CA ARG A 785 -14.10 6.06 5.92
C ARG A 785 -13.37 5.95 4.58
N ILE A 786 -13.41 4.78 3.95
CA ILE A 786 -12.69 4.50 2.69
C ILE A 786 -13.62 4.44 1.47
N SER A 787 -14.87 4.91 1.62
CA SER A 787 -15.93 4.75 0.63
C SER A 787 -16.81 5.98 0.47
N CYS A 788 -17.22 6.27 -0.75
CA CYS A 788 -18.27 7.26 -1.01
C CYS A 788 -19.68 6.68 -0.70
N LYS A 789 -20.72 7.50 -0.90
CA LYS A 789 -22.13 7.11 -0.71
C LYS A 789 -22.61 5.97 -1.63
N GLU A 790 -21.85 5.64 -2.66
CA GLU A 790 -22.18 4.63 -3.68
C GLU A 790 -21.63 3.23 -3.32
N GLY A 791 -21.03 3.07 -2.13
CA GLY A 791 -20.51 1.79 -1.64
C GLY A 791 -19.18 1.35 -2.26
N ARG A 792 -18.64 2.11 -3.21
CA ARG A 792 -17.31 1.88 -3.81
C ARG A 792 -16.21 2.28 -2.84
N ILE A 793 -15.06 1.60 -2.93
CA ILE A 793 -13.88 1.78 -2.07
C ILE A 793 -12.75 2.41 -2.87
N HIS A 794 -12.14 3.47 -2.31
CA HIS A 794 -11.15 4.30 -2.98
C HIS A 794 -9.81 4.27 -2.23
N CYS A 795 -8.91 3.36 -2.62
CA CYS A 795 -7.56 3.33 -2.07
C CYS A 795 -6.67 4.42 -2.70
N SER A 796 -5.70 4.98 -1.96
CA SER A 796 -4.71 5.87 -2.56
C SER A 796 -3.57 5.08 -3.20
N LEU A 797 -3.34 5.26 -4.49
CA LEU A 797 -2.31 4.63 -5.32
C LEU A 797 -1.04 5.49 -5.34
N ASN A 798 0.13 4.85 -5.23
CA ASN A 798 1.38 5.55 -4.99
C ASN A 798 2.54 4.93 -5.79
N ILE A 799 3.20 5.72 -6.65
CA ILE A 799 4.45 5.35 -7.37
C ILE A 799 5.66 5.41 -6.42
N ASN A 800 5.56 4.86 -5.21
CA ASN A 800 6.45 5.21 -4.09
C ASN A 800 7.59 4.21 -3.80
N THR A 801 7.65 3.09 -4.51
CA THR A 801 8.67 2.04 -4.30
C THR A 801 9.97 2.35 -5.06
N GLU A 802 11.10 1.84 -4.58
CA GLU A 802 12.41 2.07 -5.23
C GLU A 802 12.52 1.44 -6.64
N THR A 803 11.71 0.40 -6.91
CA THR A 803 11.59 -0.26 -8.22
C THR A 803 10.59 0.44 -9.14
N GLY A 804 9.62 1.19 -8.60
CA GLY A 804 8.55 1.86 -9.35
C GLY A 804 7.24 1.06 -9.45
N ARG A 805 7.15 -0.14 -8.86
CA ARG A 805 5.85 -0.81 -8.66
C ARG A 805 4.93 0.07 -7.81
N LEU A 806 3.63 0.05 -8.10
CA LEU A 806 2.62 0.75 -7.31
C LEU A 806 2.51 0.18 -5.88
N SER A 807 2.06 1.01 -4.94
CA SER A 807 1.48 0.54 -3.68
C SER A 807 0.16 1.24 -3.38
N ALA A 808 -0.71 0.56 -2.65
CA ALA A 808 -2.02 1.07 -2.24
C ALA A 808 -2.06 1.31 -0.73
N ARG A 809 -2.79 2.34 -0.28
CA ARG A 809 -3.10 2.61 1.13
C ARG A 809 -4.57 2.97 1.32
N ALA A 810 -5.08 2.74 2.54
CA ALA A 810 -6.44 3.10 2.96
C ALA A 810 -7.56 2.70 1.97
N PRO A 811 -7.74 1.39 1.66
CA PRO A 811 -7.04 0.21 2.18
C PRO A 811 -5.90 -0.26 1.27
N ASN A 812 -5.10 -1.24 1.71
CA ASN A 812 -4.00 -1.78 0.89
C ASN A 812 -4.47 -2.89 -0.06
N LEU A 813 -5.11 -2.50 -1.17
CA LEU A 813 -5.63 -3.46 -2.16
C LEU A 813 -4.53 -4.25 -2.91
N GLN A 814 -3.28 -3.77 -2.90
CA GLN A 814 -2.13 -4.46 -3.52
C GLN A 814 -1.64 -5.70 -2.74
N ASN A 815 -2.15 -5.96 -1.53
CA ASN A 815 -1.66 -7.02 -0.64
C ASN A 815 -2.74 -8.06 -0.24
N GLN A 816 -3.70 -8.35 -1.12
CA GLN A 816 -4.72 -9.39 -0.85
C GLN A 816 -4.09 -10.77 -0.55
N PRO A 817 -4.73 -11.62 0.28
CA PRO A 817 -4.25 -12.98 0.52
C PRO A 817 -4.15 -13.75 -0.79
N ALA A 818 -3.12 -14.59 -0.97
CA ALA A 818 -3.06 -15.49 -2.12
C ALA A 818 -4.24 -16.49 -2.09
N LEU A 819 -4.72 -16.96 -3.23
CA LEU A 819 -5.94 -17.81 -3.30
C LEU A 819 -5.83 -19.04 -2.40
N GLU A 820 -4.65 -19.67 -2.31
CA GLU A 820 -4.41 -20.83 -1.43
C GLU A 820 -4.35 -20.50 0.07
N LYS A 821 -4.61 -19.24 0.45
CA LYS A 821 -4.64 -18.70 1.82
C LYS A 821 -5.91 -17.86 2.09
N ASP A 822 -6.74 -17.64 1.08
CA ASP A 822 -7.93 -16.79 1.14
C ASP A 822 -9.13 -17.61 1.68
N ARG A 823 -9.02 -18.05 2.95
CA ARG A 823 -9.98 -18.97 3.61
C ARG A 823 -11.44 -18.54 3.45
N TYR A 824 -11.67 -17.24 3.46
CA TYR A 824 -13.00 -16.62 3.44
C TYR A 824 -13.37 -16.03 2.08
N LYS A 825 -12.63 -16.37 1.01
CA LYS A 825 -12.81 -15.88 -0.36
C LYS A 825 -13.02 -14.36 -0.40
N ILE A 826 -12.14 -13.60 0.25
CA ILE A 826 -12.26 -12.14 0.41
C ILE A 826 -12.37 -11.42 -0.95
N ARG A 827 -11.76 -11.97 -2.01
CA ARG A 827 -11.96 -11.46 -3.39
C ARG A 827 -13.41 -11.51 -3.88
N GLN A 828 -14.25 -12.39 -3.35
CA GLN A 828 -15.65 -12.53 -3.76
C GLN A 828 -16.48 -11.30 -3.38
N ALA A 829 -16.04 -10.56 -2.35
CA ALA A 829 -16.64 -9.29 -1.94
C ALA A 829 -16.48 -8.18 -2.99
N PHE A 830 -15.46 -8.22 -3.87
CA PHE A 830 -15.24 -7.19 -4.89
C PHE A 830 -16.01 -7.55 -6.15
N VAL A 831 -17.03 -6.76 -6.47
CA VAL A 831 -18.08 -7.07 -7.46
C VAL A 831 -18.18 -6.01 -8.55
N ALA A 832 -18.78 -6.36 -9.69
CA ALA A 832 -19.24 -5.38 -10.66
C ALA A 832 -20.54 -4.70 -10.17
N ALA A 833 -20.85 -3.49 -10.65
CA ALA A 833 -22.17 -2.89 -10.48
C ALA A 833 -23.23 -3.65 -11.31
N PRO A 834 -24.53 -3.57 -10.95
CA PRO A 834 -25.59 -4.25 -11.69
C PRO A 834 -25.60 -3.91 -13.19
N GLY A 835 -25.54 -4.94 -14.04
CA GLY A 835 -25.46 -4.80 -15.51
C GLY A 835 -24.02 -4.72 -16.08
N ASN A 836 -23.01 -4.55 -15.22
CA ASN A 836 -21.60 -4.61 -15.60
C ASN A 836 -21.00 -6.00 -15.35
N SER A 837 -19.80 -6.22 -15.88
CA SER A 837 -18.89 -7.30 -15.51
C SER A 837 -17.50 -6.76 -15.23
N LEU A 838 -16.72 -7.50 -14.44
CA LEU A 838 -15.29 -7.25 -14.30
C LEU A 838 -14.54 -8.00 -15.41
N ILE A 839 -13.56 -7.35 -16.04
CA ILE A 839 -12.44 -8.00 -16.72
C ILE A 839 -11.29 -8.01 -15.75
N VAL A 840 -10.72 -9.18 -15.50
CA VAL A 840 -9.48 -9.36 -14.74
C VAL A 840 -8.45 -9.97 -15.69
N ALA A 841 -7.32 -9.29 -15.87
CA ALA A 841 -6.29 -9.70 -16.82
C ALA A 841 -4.89 -9.60 -16.18
N ASP A 842 -4.08 -10.65 -16.33
CA ASP A 842 -2.81 -10.86 -15.61
C ASP A 842 -1.71 -11.39 -16.54
N TYR A 843 -0.47 -10.97 -16.32
CA TYR A 843 0.66 -11.38 -17.15
C TYR A 843 1.23 -12.73 -16.74
N GLY A 844 1.32 -13.65 -17.71
CA GLY A 844 1.93 -14.97 -17.55
C GLY A 844 3.43 -14.91 -17.24
N GLN A 845 3.80 -14.79 -15.96
CA GLN A 845 5.17 -14.80 -15.44
C GLN A 845 6.06 -13.64 -15.96
N LEU A 846 5.53 -12.42 -15.97
CA LEU A 846 6.17 -11.19 -16.49
C LEU A 846 7.66 -11.04 -16.16
N GLU A 847 8.02 -11.09 -14.87
CA GLU A 847 9.41 -10.92 -14.42
C GLU A 847 10.39 -11.95 -15.02
N LEU A 848 9.94 -13.18 -15.31
CA LEU A 848 10.79 -14.21 -15.93
C LEU A 848 10.92 -14.02 -17.46
N ARG A 849 9.90 -13.49 -18.13
CA ARG A 849 9.96 -13.10 -19.55
C ARG A 849 10.92 -11.92 -19.75
N ILE A 850 10.84 -10.94 -18.86
CA ILE A 850 11.75 -9.80 -18.79
C ILE A 850 13.19 -10.28 -18.54
N LEU A 851 13.42 -11.18 -17.58
CA LEU A 851 14.76 -11.74 -17.34
C LEU A 851 15.30 -12.52 -18.56
N ALA A 852 14.46 -13.26 -19.29
CA ALA A 852 14.86 -13.97 -20.49
C ALA A 852 15.36 -13.03 -21.60
N HIS A 853 14.67 -11.90 -21.79
CA HIS A 853 15.05 -10.84 -22.74
C HIS A 853 16.28 -10.05 -22.28
N LEU A 854 16.28 -9.49 -21.06
CA LEU A 854 17.40 -8.69 -20.52
C LEU A 854 18.72 -9.46 -20.47
N ALA A 855 18.69 -10.77 -20.19
CA ALA A 855 19.86 -11.63 -20.21
C ALA A 855 20.11 -12.33 -21.57
N ASN A 856 19.27 -12.09 -22.59
CA ASN A 856 19.28 -12.76 -23.90
C ASN A 856 19.47 -14.30 -23.80
N CYS A 857 18.82 -14.92 -22.81
CA CYS A 857 19.09 -16.29 -22.39
C CYS A 857 18.33 -17.28 -23.26
N ARG A 858 19.01 -17.88 -24.24
CA ARG A 858 18.39 -18.75 -25.28
C ARG A 858 17.50 -19.84 -24.68
N SER A 859 18.02 -20.55 -23.69
CA SER A 859 17.31 -21.59 -22.92
C SER A 859 15.99 -21.10 -22.30
N MET A 860 15.89 -19.83 -21.91
CA MET A 860 14.65 -19.24 -21.42
C MET A 860 13.75 -18.72 -22.56
N LEU A 861 14.33 -18.07 -23.57
CA LEU A 861 13.60 -17.57 -24.75
C LEU A 861 12.88 -18.71 -25.47
N ASP A 862 13.59 -19.81 -25.73
CA ASP A 862 13.06 -20.97 -26.45
C ASP A 862 12.05 -21.75 -25.59
N ALA A 863 12.25 -21.80 -24.26
CA ALA A 863 11.29 -22.39 -23.33
C ALA A 863 9.98 -21.58 -23.18
N PHE A 864 9.97 -20.28 -23.49
CA PHE A 864 8.75 -19.48 -23.60
C PHE A 864 8.10 -19.57 -24.98
N LYS A 865 8.89 -19.61 -26.06
CA LYS A 865 8.38 -19.78 -27.44
C LYS A 865 7.74 -21.14 -27.69
N ALA A 866 8.22 -22.18 -27.02
CA ALA A 866 7.65 -23.52 -27.10
C ALA A 866 6.31 -23.69 -26.35
N GLY A 867 5.71 -22.60 -25.85
CA GLY A 867 4.65 -22.65 -24.85
C GLY A 867 5.13 -23.26 -23.53
N GLY A 868 4.21 -23.47 -22.59
CA GLY A 868 4.38 -24.32 -21.42
C GLY A 868 4.39 -23.53 -20.12
N ASP A 869 3.87 -24.12 -19.06
CA ASP A 869 4.18 -23.66 -17.71
C ASP A 869 5.71 -23.77 -17.48
N PHE A 870 6.38 -22.63 -17.49
CA PHE A 870 7.83 -22.52 -17.40
C PHE A 870 8.40 -23.22 -16.14
N HIS A 871 7.63 -23.24 -15.03
CA HIS A 871 8.01 -23.94 -13.82
C HIS A 871 7.95 -25.47 -13.96
N SER A 872 7.01 -26.01 -14.74
CA SER A 872 6.89 -27.42 -15.10
C SER A 872 8.03 -27.87 -16.00
N ARG A 873 8.40 -27.07 -17.02
CA ARG A 873 9.63 -27.28 -17.81
C ARG A 873 10.88 -27.28 -16.92
N THR A 874 10.95 -26.37 -15.94
CA THR A 874 12.06 -26.34 -14.97
C THR A 874 12.09 -27.60 -14.09
N ALA A 875 10.93 -28.09 -13.61
CA ALA A 875 10.84 -29.32 -12.82
C ALA A 875 11.27 -30.56 -13.62
N MET A 876 10.95 -30.62 -14.92
CA MET A 876 11.39 -31.66 -15.85
C MET A 876 12.93 -31.68 -16.08
N ASN A 877 13.60 -30.53 -15.97
CA ASN A 877 15.07 -30.47 -15.95
C ASN A 877 15.64 -30.88 -14.58
N MET A 878 14.97 -30.55 -13.47
CA MET A 878 15.40 -30.86 -12.10
C MET A 878 15.20 -32.34 -11.69
N TYR A 879 14.18 -33.01 -12.20
CA TYR A 879 13.74 -34.32 -11.72
C TYR A 879 13.57 -35.34 -12.86
N GLN A 880 14.44 -36.35 -12.88
CA GLN A 880 14.49 -37.38 -13.92
C GLN A 880 13.15 -38.14 -14.08
N HIS A 881 12.51 -38.53 -12.98
CA HIS A 881 11.21 -39.23 -13.00
C HIS A 881 10.06 -38.38 -13.57
N ILE A 882 10.16 -37.05 -13.53
CA ILE A 882 9.18 -36.14 -14.16
C ILE A 882 9.41 -36.10 -15.67
N ARG A 883 10.68 -36.11 -16.11
CA ARG A 883 11.03 -36.19 -17.53
C ARG A 883 10.49 -37.46 -18.16
N GLU A 884 10.74 -38.60 -17.53
CA GLU A 884 10.21 -39.91 -17.94
C GLU A 884 8.68 -39.90 -18.01
N ALA A 885 8.00 -39.28 -17.03
CA ALA A 885 6.53 -39.14 -17.05
C ALA A 885 5.99 -38.27 -18.20
N VAL A 886 6.75 -37.25 -18.66
CA VAL A 886 6.39 -36.43 -19.84
C VAL A 886 6.70 -37.19 -21.14
N GLU A 887 7.86 -37.83 -21.23
CA GLU A 887 8.30 -38.59 -22.42
C GLU A 887 7.40 -39.80 -22.70
N GLU A 888 6.96 -40.50 -21.66
CA GLU A 888 5.96 -41.58 -21.74
C GLU A 888 4.51 -41.07 -21.89
N LYS A 889 4.29 -39.75 -21.92
CA LYS A 889 2.95 -39.10 -22.00
C LYS A 889 2.00 -39.46 -20.84
N ARG A 890 2.54 -39.84 -19.67
CA ARG A 890 1.77 -40.00 -18.43
C ARG A 890 1.27 -38.67 -17.87
N VAL A 891 1.96 -37.56 -18.20
CA VAL A 891 1.53 -36.19 -17.90
C VAL A 891 1.78 -35.25 -19.08
N LEU A 892 0.98 -34.18 -19.18
CA LEU A 892 1.13 -33.12 -20.18
C LEU A 892 1.79 -31.86 -19.59
N LEU A 893 2.55 -31.12 -20.40
CA LEU A 893 3.07 -29.80 -20.04
C LEU A 893 2.03 -28.69 -20.22
N GLU A 894 1.14 -28.86 -21.19
CA GLU A 894 0.08 -27.95 -21.60
C GLU A 894 -1.07 -28.75 -22.22
N TRP A 895 -2.28 -28.18 -22.18
CA TRP A 895 -3.46 -28.68 -22.87
C TRP A 895 -4.47 -27.55 -23.02
N ASP A 896 -4.92 -27.32 -24.25
CA ASP A 896 -5.97 -26.37 -24.58
C ASP A 896 -7.31 -27.10 -24.74
N PRO A 897 -8.43 -26.60 -24.16
CA PRO A 897 -9.74 -27.21 -24.31
C PRO A 897 -10.20 -27.29 -25.77
N GLN A 898 -10.39 -28.50 -26.27
CA GLN A 898 -11.04 -28.75 -27.56
C GLN A 898 -12.57 -28.66 -27.38
N PRO A 899 -13.35 -28.24 -28.40
CA PRO A 899 -14.80 -28.28 -28.34
C PRO A 899 -15.33 -29.68 -27.97
N GLY A 900 -16.04 -29.78 -26.84
CA GLY A 900 -16.53 -31.05 -26.30
C GLY A 900 -15.55 -31.79 -25.36
N GLN A 901 -14.42 -31.20 -24.97
CA GLN A 901 -13.54 -31.72 -23.92
C GLN A 901 -13.38 -30.72 -22.77
N GLU A 902 -13.96 -31.02 -21.62
CA GLU A 902 -13.87 -30.17 -20.42
C GLU A 902 -12.59 -30.41 -19.60
N LYS A 903 -11.92 -31.55 -19.78
CA LYS A 903 -10.78 -31.99 -18.97
C LYS A 903 -9.68 -32.61 -19.85
N PRO A 904 -8.40 -32.46 -19.49
CA PRO A 904 -7.29 -33.01 -20.28
C PRO A 904 -7.29 -34.55 -20.26
N PRO A 905 -6.82 -35.21 -21.35
CA PRO A 905 -6.86 -36.67 -21.48
C PRO A 905 -5.89 -37.40 -20.54
N VAL A 906 -4.86 -36.70 -20.02
CA VAL A 906 -4.00 -37.12 -18.92
C VAL A 906 -3.71 -35.90 -18.04
N PRO A 907 -3.37 -36.06 -16.74
CA PRO A 907 -3.09 -34.93 -15.86
C PRO A 907 -1.98 -34.01 -16.38
N LEU A 908 -2.07 -32.71 -16.10
CA LEU A 908 -0.95 -31.81 -16.34
C LEU A 908 0.13 -32.03 -15.27
N LEU A 909 1.40 -31.86 -15.64
CA LEU A 909 2.56 -31.94 -14.74
C LEU A 909 2.37 -31.04 -13.52
N LYS A 910 1.76 -29.85 -13.73
CA LYS A 910 1.47 -28.87 -12.69
C LYS A 910 0.58 -29.41 -11.55
N ASP A 911 -0.27 -30.39 -11.86
CA ASP A 911 -1.25 -30.98 -10.95
C ASP A 911 -0.68 -32.28 -10.35
N ALA A 912 -0.13 -33.17 -11.19
CA ALA A 912 0.45 -34.45 -10.76
C ALA A 912 1.74 -34.31 -9.93
N PHE A 913 2.61 -33.35 -10.26
CA PHE A 913 3.90 -33.10 -9.58
C PHE A 913 3.93 -31.71 -8.93
N GLY A 914 2.81 -31.32 -8.30
CA GLY A 914 2.62 -29.99 -7.72
C GLY A 914 3.59 -29.62 -6.58
N ALA A 915 4.25 -30.58 -5.92
CA ALA A 915 5.29 -30.28 -4.93
C ALA A 915 6.63 -29.90 -5.59
N GLU A 916 7.03 -30.64 -6.61
CA GLU A 916 8.26 -30.47 -7.39
C GLU A 916 8.17 -29.21 -8.25
N ARG A 917 7.00 -28.96 -8.87
CA ARG A 917 6.71 -27.67 -9.53
C ARG A 917 6.80 -26.50 -8.54
N ARG A 918 6.36 -26.64 -7.28
CA ARG A 918 6.53 -25.57 -6.27
C ARG A 918 8.00 -25.33 -5.92
N LYS A 919 8.83 -26.38 -5.82
CA LYS A 919 10.30 -26.22 -5.69
C LYS A 919 10.90 -25.51 -6.92
N ALA A 920 10.51 -25.91 -8.13
CA ALA A 920 10.98 -25.32 -9.38
C ALA A 920 10.52 -23.86 -9.59
N LYS A 921 9.28 -23.52 -9.21
CA LYS A 921 8.79 -22.13 -9.14
C LYS A 921 9.65 -21.31 -8.18
N MET A 922 9.86 -21.83 -6.98
CA MET A 922 10.71 -21.21 -5.96
C MET A 922 12.15 -21.01 -6.42
N LEU A 923 12.73 -21.96 -7.19
CA LEU A 923 14.07 -21.83 -7.77
C LEU A 923 14.16 -20.64 -8.72
N ASN A 924 13.26 -20.58 -9.71
CA ASN A 924 13.27 -19.55 -10.76
C ASN A 924 13.18 -18.13 -10.16
N PHE A 925 12.24 -17.90 -9.24
CA PHE A 925 12.14 -16.61 -8.55
C PHE A 925 13.34 -16.37 -7.61
N SER A 926 13.84 -17.39 -6.90
CA SER A 926 15.03 -17.25 -6.05
C SER A 926 16.27 -16.81 -6.84
N ILE A 927 16.43 -17.28 -8.07
CA ILE A 927 17.56 -16.92 -8.95
C ILE A 927 17.35 -15.52 -9.53
N ALA A 928 16.14 -15.19 -9.99
CA ALA A 928 15.79 -13.83 -10.41
C ALA A 928 16.06 -12.78 -9.30
N TYR A 929 16.00 -13.20 -8.02
CA TYR A 929 16.26 -12.34 -6.86
C TYR A 929 17.64 -12.51 -6.21
N GLY A 930 18.60 -13.17 -6.88
CA GLY A 930 19.98 -13.33 -6.40
C GLY A 930 20.12 -14.07 -5.06
N LYS A 931 19.20 -14.99 -4.73
CA LYS A 931 19.21 -15.78 -3.49
C LYS A 931 20.35 -16.80 -3.53
N THR A 932 21.08 -16.96 -2.42
CA THR A 932 22.19 -17.92 -2.33
C THR A 932 21.68 -19.35 -2.17
N ALA A 933 22.50 -20.35 -2.54
CA ALA A 933 22.18 -21.76 -2.29
C ALA A 933 22.00 -22.07 -0.79
N ALA A 934 22.75 -21.41 0.08
CA ALA A 934 22.49 -21.44 1.52
C ALA A 934 21.11 -20.87 1.87
N GLY A 935 20.62 -19.85 1.16
CA GLY A 935 19.22 -19.41 1.23
C GLY A 935 18.25 -20.52 0.84
N LEU A 936 18.44 -21.09 -0.35
CA LEU A 936 17.58 -22.09 -0.99
C LEU A 936 17.46 -23.41 -0.20
N ALA A 937 18.58 -23.95 0.29
CA ALA A 937 18.62 -25.19 1.08
C ALA A 937 17.65 -25.17 2.26
N ARG A 938 17.51 -23.99 2.89
CA ARG A 938 16.74 -23.79 4.11
C ARG A 938 15.24 -23.66 3.83
N ASP A 939 14.86 -23.08 2.68
CA ASP A 939 13.47 -23.09 2.20
C ASP A 939 13.00 -24.52 1.91
N TRP A 940 13.83 -25.28 1.19
CA TRP A 940 13.52 -26.64 0.72
C TRP A 940 13.68 -27.71 1.82
N LYS A 941 14.32 -27.37 2.95
CA LYS A 941 14.73 -28.29 4.02
C LYS A 941 15.67 -29.41 3.55
N VAL A 942 16.58 -29.08 2.63
CA VAL A 942 17.57 -29.99 2.04
C VAL A 942 18.99 -29.70 2.51
N SER A 943 19.96 -30.53 2.12
CA SER A 943 21.37 -30.24 2.43
C SER A 943 21.87 -29.00 1.66
N LYS A 944 22.84 -28.26 2.23
CA LYS A 944 23.46 -27.12 1.54
C LYS A 944 24.04 -27.53 0.18
N ARG A 945 24.66 -28.72 0.12
CA ARG A 945 25.28 -29.26 -1.09
C ARG A 945 24.27 -29.56 -2.18
N GLU A 946 23.18 -30.24 -1.86
CA GLU A 946 22.09 -30.55 -2.79
C GLU A 946 21.46 -29.27 -3.41
N ALA A 947 21.34 -28.20 -2.62
CA ALA A 947 20.92 -26.90 -3.13
C ALA A 947 21.99 -26.16 -3.97
N GLU A 948 23.27 -26.45 -3.77
CA GLU A 948 24.36 -25.96 -4.63
C GLU A 948 24.40 -26.74 -5.96
N ASP A 949 24.36 -28.08 -5.90
CA ASP A 949 24.33 -28.97 -7.06
C ASP A 949 23.12 -28.66 -7.97
N THR A 950 21.93 -28.43 -7.38
CA THR A 950 20.70 -28.04 -8.13
C THR A 950 20.81 -26.64 -8.75
N LEU A 951 21.48 -25.71 -8.07
CA LEU A 951 21.65 -24.33 -8.54
C LEU A 951 22.65 -24.26 -9.71
N ASP A 952 23.77 -24.98 -9.62
CA ASP A 952 24.74 -25.05 -10.72
C ASP A 952 24.20 -25.85 -11.92
N LEU A 953 23.33 -26.85 -11.71
CA LEU A 953 22.56 -27.48 -12.80
C LEU A 953 21.68 -26.45 -13.54
N TRP A 954 20.91 -25.63 -12.82
CA TRP A 954 20.06 -24.58 -13.43
C TRP A 954 20.88 -23.56 -14.24
N TYR A 955 22.06 -23.16 -13.73
CA TYR A 955 22.97 -22.24 -14.41
C TYR A 955 23.76 -22.87 -15.55
N SER A 956 23.94 -24.20 -15.59
CA SER A 956 24.65 -24.87 -16.69
C SER A 956 23.91 -24.75 -18.03
N ASP A 957 22.57 -24.76 -17.98
CA ASP A 957 21.65 -24.47 -19.08
C ASP A 957 21.51 -22.97 -19.41
N ARG A 958 21.87 -22.07 -18.47
CA ARG A 958 21.46 -20.64 -18.45
C ARG A 958 22.63 -19.75 -18.04
N LYS A 959 23.74 -19.87 -18.78
CA LYS A 959 25.03 -19.20 -18.49
C LYS A 959 24.94 -17.70 -18.70
N GLU A 960 24.10 -17.27 -19.63
CA GLU A 960 23.83 -15.88 -19.98
C GLU A 960 23.27 -15.10 -18.79
N VAL A 961 22.32 -15.68 -18.04
CA VAL A 961 21.81 -15.11 -16.78
C VAL A 961 22.93 -14.90 -15.75
N LYS A 962 23.91 -15.81 -15.68
CA LYS A 962 25.06 -15.71 -14.76
C LYS A 962 26.10 -14.67 -15.21
N SER A 963 26.12 -14.31 -16.50
CA SER A 963 26.89 -13.17 -17.04
C SER A 963 26.18 -11.85 -16.72
N TRP A 964 24.91 -11.75 -17.11
CA TRP A 964 24.06 -10.57 -16.88
C TRP A 964 23.98 -10.20 -15.38
N GLN A 965 23.84 -11.19 -14.48
CA GLN A 965 23.87 -10.97 -13.02
C GLN A 965 25.22 -10.46 -12.49
N ARG A 966 26.32 -10.63 -13.23
CA ARG A 966 27.61 -10.02 -12.91
C ARG A 966 27.66 -8.60 -13.45
N GLU A 967 27.29 -8.41 -14.72
CA GLU A 967 27.22 -7.11 -15.38
C GLU A 967 26.37 -6.09 -14.60
N GLN A 968 25.24 -6.50 -14.01
CA GLN A 968 24.44 -5.60 -13.14
C GLN A 968 25.15 -5.21 -11.83
N LYS A 969 26.00 -6.08 -11.27
CA LYS A 969 26.81 -5.75 -10.07
C LYS A 969 27.99 -4.87 -10.41
N ASP A 970 28.64 -5.14 -11.54
CA ASP A 970 29.77 -4.35 -12.04
C ASP A 970 29.28 -2.94 -12.42
N LEU A 971 28.10 -2.83 -13.05
CA LEU A 971 27.41 -1.56 -13.31
C LEU A 971 27.07 -0.80 -12.01
N ALA A 972 26.53 -1.51 -11.01
CA ALA A 972 26.29 -0.94 -9.69
C ALA A 972 27.59 -0.53 -8.97
N TYR A 973 28.71 -1.20 -9.24
CA TYR A 973 30.03 -0.85 -8.72
C TYR A 973 30.59 0.42 -9.36
N GLU A 974 30.60 0.48 -10.69
CA GLU A 974 31.18 1.57 -11.47
C GLU A 974 30.35 2.86 -11.42
N LYS A 975 29.02 2.76 -11.51
CA LYS A 975 28.12 3.93 -11.67
C LYS A 975 27.27 4.24 -10.44
N SER A 976 27.23 3.34 -9.45
CA SER A 976 26.31 3.43 -8.30
C SER A 976 24.82 3.52 -8.68
N GLU A 977 24.44 3.11 -9.89
CA GLU A 977 23.04 3.02 -10.34
C GLU A 977 22.85 1.91 -11.40
N VAL A 978 21.64 1.36 -11.47
CA VAL A 978 21.20 0.37 -12.49
C VAL A 978 19.90 0.81 -13.12
N TYR A 979 19.59 0.31 -14.32
CA TYR A 979 18.49 0.81 -15.15
C TYR A 979 17.41 -0.26 -15.45
N THR A 980 16.18 0.19 -15.67
CA THR A 980 15.11 -0.65 -16.26
C THR A 980 15.19 -0.66 -17.79
N LEU A 981 14.36 -1.48 -18.44
CA LEU A 981 14.19 -1.56 -19.90
C LEU A 981 13.88 -0.19 -20.53
N LEU A 982 13.06 0.63 -19.85
CA LEU A 982 12.75 2.00 -20.25
C LEU A 982 13.70 3.05 -19.67
N GLY A 983 14.85 2.65 -19.12
CA GLY A 983 15.92 3.55 -18.71
C GLY A 983 15.75 4.26 -17.36
N ARG A 984 14.75 3.90 -16.54
CA ARG A 984 14.64 4.47 -15.17
C ARG A 984 15.77 3.96 -14.29
N SER A 985 16.48 4.85 -13.60
CA SER A 985 17.61 4.51 -12.73
C SER A 985 17.19 4.23 -11.27
N ARG A 986 17.57 3.09 -10.68
CA ARG A 986 17.63 2.91 -9.21
C ARG A 986 19.04 3.25 -8.74
N ARG A 987 19.15 4.12 -7.74
CA ARG A 987 20.43 4.64 -7.22
C ARG A 987 20.87 3.96 -5.93
N PHE A 988 22.18 3.84 -5.73
CA PHE A 988 22.81 3.24 -4.57
C PHE A 988 23.79 4.22 -3.92
N PRO A 989 24.04 4.11 -2.60
CA PRO A 989 25.06 4.91 -1.93
C PRO A 989 26.47 4.50 -2.38
N ASN A 990 27.39 5.47 -2.40
CA ASN A 990 28.79 5.25 -2.80
C ASN A 990 29.44 4.13 -1.98
N ILE A 991 30.00 3.15 -2.69
CA ILE A 991 30.49 1.88 -2.13
C ILE A 991 31.69 2.06 -1.19
N ALA A 992 32.43 3.16 -1.29
CA ALA A 992 33.50 3.50 -0.35
C ALA A 992 33.02 3.66 1.11
N SER A 993 31.71 3.83 1.37
CA SER A 993 31.14 3.99 2.71
C SER A 993 30.20 2.86 3.17
N VAL A 994 30.02 1.78 2.39
CA VAL A 994 29.06 0.71 2.72
C VAL A 994 29.72 -0.48 3.44
N SER A 995 29.08 -0.99 4.49
CA SER A 995 29.51 -2.23 5.13
C SER A 995 29.26 -3.46 4.23
N SER A 996 30.00 -4.55 4.45
CA SER A 996 29.83 -5.80 3.69
C SER A 996 28.42 -6.43 3.79
N LYS A 997 27.61 -6.02 4.77
CA LYS A 997 26.19 -6.39 4.89
C LYS A 997 25.29 -5.54 3.98
N GLN A 998 25.58 -4.25 3.85
CA GLN A 998 24.91 -3.34 2.91
C GLN A 998 25.31 -3.68 1.47
N TRP A 999 26.57 -4.00 1.19
CA TRP A 999 27.00 -4.46 -0.13
C TRP A 999 26.20 -5.68 -0.61
N LYS A 1000 26.06 -6.71 0.22
CA LYS A 1000 25.23 -7.90 -0.07
C LYS A 1000 23.71 -7.63 -0.12
N HIS A 1001 23.28 -6.39 0.10
CA HIS A 1001 21.92 -5.93 -0.19
C HIS A 1001 21.88 -5.16 -1.51
N ILE A 1002 22.87 -4.30 -1.78
CA ILE A 1002 23.07 -3.62 -3.07
C ILE A 1002 23.25 -4.64 -4.21
N GLU A 1003 24.09 -5.67 -4.05
CA GLU A 1003 24.28 -6.74 -5.06
C GLU A 1003 22.97 -7.43 -5.48
N ARG A 1004 22.01 -7.54 -4.55
CA ARG A 1004 20.67 -8.11 -4.83
C ARG A 1004 19.77 -7.03 -5.42
N ALA A 1005 19.75 -5.83 -4.84
CA ALA A 1005 18.97 -4.71 -5.37
C ALA A 1005 19.34 -4.36 -6.82
N ALA A 1006 20.61 -4.53 -7.21
CA ALA A 1006 21.15 -4.34 -8.54
C ALA A 1006 20.65 -5.40 -9.55
N ILE A 1007 20.50 -6.66 -9.14
CA ILE A 1007 19.90 -7.72 -9.96
C ILE A 1007 18.38 -7.53 -10.05
N ASN A 1008 17.73 -7.23 -8.92
CA ASN A 1008 16.27 -7.21 -8.83
C ASN A 1008 15.66 -5.98 -9.52
N ALA A 1009 16.27 -4.80 -9.41
CA ALA A 1009 15.66 -3.55 -9.87
C ALA A 1009 15.44 -3.48 -11.39
N PRO A 1010 16.38 -3.92 -12.27
CA PRO A 1010 16.13 -4.02 -13.69
C PRO A 1010 14.91 -4.90 -14.01
N VAL A 1011 14.78 -6.08 -13.38
CA VAL A 1011 13.67 -7.00 -13.65
C VAL A 1011 12.34 -6.45 -13.13
N GLN A 1012 12.27 -6.14 -11.83
CA GLN A 1012 11.02 -5.73 -11.18
C GLN A 1012 10.57 -4.32 -11.59
N GLY A 1013 11.54 -3.44 -11.88
CA GLY A 1013 11.25 -2.10 -12.40
C GLY A 1013 10.78 -2.13 -13.85
N SER A 1014 11.33 -3.02 -14.69
CA SER A 1014 10.80 -3.22 -16.04
C SER A 1014 9.41 -3.88 -16.03
N ALA A 1015 9.09 -4.71 -15.04
CA ALA A 1015 7.73 -5.24 -14.87
C ALA A 1015 6.73 -4.14 -14.53
N ALA A 1016 7.10 -3.21 -13.64
CA ALA A 1016 6.32 -2.00 -13.40
C ALA A 1016 6.19 -1.11 -14.64
N ASP A 1017 7.26 -0.99 -15.44
CA ASP A 1017 7.25 -0.23 -16.69
C ASP A 1017 6.30 -0.86 -17.74
N VAL A 1018 6.32 -2.19 -17.91
CA VAL A 1018 5.39 -2.90 -18.80
C VAL A 1018 3.94 -2.72 -18.35
N ALA A 1019 3.65 -2.86 -17.05
CA ALA A 1019 2.29 -2.66 -16.52
C ALA A 1019 1.80 -1.20 -16.71
N MET A 1020 2.68 -0.22 -16.45
CA MET A 1020 2.41 1.20 -16.72
C MET A 1020 2.09 1.44 -18.20
N CYS A 1021 2.89 0.89 -19.12
CA CYS A 1021 2.66 1.02 -20.56
C CYS A 1021 1.33 0.38 -20.99
N ALA A 1022 0.99 -0.81 -20.49
CA ALA A 1022 -0.28 -1.46 -20.77
C ALA A 1022 -1.49 -0.63 -20.29
N MET A 1023 -1.41 -0.04 -19.09
CA MET A 1023 -2.45 0.85 -18.57
C MET A 1023 -2.60 2.12 -19.43
N ILE A 1024 -1.50 2.66 -19.95
CA ILE A 1024 -1.50 3.79 -20.88
C ILE A 1024 -2.17 3.40 -22.22
N GLU A 1025 -1.88 2.23 -22.78
CA GLU A 1025 -2.52 1.77 -24.03
C GLU A 1025 -4.01 1.42 -23.84
N ILE A 1026 -4.39 0.88 -22.67
CA ILE A 1026 -5.80 0.70 -22.27
C ILE A 1026 -6.53 2.05 -22.21
N GLU A 1027 -5.97 3.06 -21.53
CA GLU A 1027 -6.55 4.41 -21.47
C GLU A 1027 -6.54 5.12 -22.85
N ARG A 1028 -5.57 4.86 -23.72
CA ARG A 1028 -5.54 5.41 -25.09
C ARG A 1028 -6.60 4.79 -26.00
N ASN A 1029 -7.07 3.58 -25.70
CA ASN A 1029 -8.01 2.85 -26.56
C ASN A 1029 -9.40 3.52 -26.59
N THR A 1030 -9.77 4.10 -27.73
CA THR A 1030 -11.09 4.74 -27.88
C THR A 1030 -12.24 3.74 -27.82
N ARG A 1031 -12.03 2.50 -28.32
CA ARG A 1031 -13.09 1.50 -28.39
C ARG A 1031 -13.50 0.98 -27.01
N LEU A 1032 -12.57 0.83 -26.07
CA LEU A 1032 -12.92 0.52 -24.66
C LEU A 1032 -13.78 1.62 -24.05
N LYS A 1033 -13.47 2.89 -24.33
CA LYS A 1033 -14.24 4.06 -23.85
C LYS A 1033 -15.62 4.17 -24.49
N GLU A 1034 -15.73 3.92 -25.80
CA GLU A 1034 -17.03 3.83 -26.51
C GLU A 1034 -17.92 2.73 -25.93
N LEU A 1035 -17.31 1.60 -25.53
CA LEU A 1035 -18.00 0.47 -24.89
C LEU A 1035 -18.24 0.68 -23.37
N GLY A 1036 -17.87 1.83 -22.80
CA GLY A 1036 -18.11 2.15 -21.39
C GLY A 1036 -17.17 1.48 -20.38
N TRP A 1037 -16.04 0.92 -20.80
CA TRP A 1037 -15.10 0.22 -19.92
C TRP A 1037 -14.14 1.16 -19.20
N THR A 1038 -14.07 1.03 -17.88
CA THR A 1038 -13.24 1.86 -16.99
C THR A 1038 -12.20 1.00 -16.27
N LEU A 1039 -10.95 1.43 -16.26
CA LEU A 1039 -9.87 0.82 -15.48
C LEU A 1039 -10.01 1.19 -14.00
N LEU A 1040 -10.21 0.19 -13.14
CA LEU A 1040 -10.46 0.39 -11.71
C LEU A 1040 -9.21 0.21 -10.85
N LEU A 1041 -8.45 -0.85 -11.10
CA LEU A 1041 -7.38 -1.27 -10.20
C LEU A 1041 -6.22 -1.95 -10.94
N GLN A 1042 -5.03 -1.84 -10.36
CA GLN A 1042 -3.83 -2.58 -10.72
C GLN A 1042 -3.35 -3.31 -9.46
N VAL A 1043 -3.01 -4.60 -9.57
CA VAL A 1043 -2.51 -5.43 -8.46
C VAL A 1043 -1.38 -6.31 -8.96
N HIS A 1044 -0.17 -6.20 -8.40
CA HIS A 1044 1.00 -6.97 -8.84
C HIS A 1044 1.31 -6.79 -10.34
N ASP A 1045 0.98 -7.76 -11.20
CA ASP A 1045 1.12 -7.72 -12.66
C ASP A 1045 -0.25 -7.75 -13.38
N GLU A 1046 -1.35 -7.64 -12.62
CA GLU A 1046 -2.75 -7.69 -13.06
C GLU A 1046 -3.38 -6.29 -13.17
N VAL A 1047 -4.36 -6.15 -14.05
CA VAL A 1047 -5.30 -5.03 -14.16
C VAL A 1047 -6.75 -5.51 -14.06
N ILE A 1048 -7.61 -4.66 -13.50
CA ILE A 1048 -9.05 -4.92 -13.35
C ILE A 1048 -9.83 -3.76 -13.96
N LEU A 1049 -10.72 -4.06 -14.90
CA LEU A 1049 -11.64 -3.12 -15.53
C LEU A 1049 -13.09 -3.51 -15.23
N GLU A 1050 -14.01 -2.54 -15.29
CA GLU A 1050 -15.45 -2.74 -15.19
C GLU A 1050 -16.16 -2.06 -16.37
N GLY A 1051 -17.21 -2.69 -16.91
CA GLY A 1051 -18.06 -2.14 -17.96
C GLY A 1051 -19.22 -3.06 -18.33
N PRO A 1052 -20.10 -2.65 -19.28
CA PRO A 1052 -21.36 -3.33 -19.58
C PRO A 1052 -21.19 -4.78 -20.04
N SER A 1053 -21.89 -5.72 -19.40
CA SER A 1053 -21.75 -7.17 -19.64
C SER A 1053 -21.93 -7.58 -21.10
N GLU A 1054 -22.83 -6.92 -21.83
CA GLU A 1054 -23.11 -7.14 -23.25
C GLU A 1054 -21.89 -6.98 -24.18
N SER A 1055 -20.85 -6.26 -23.72
CA SER A 1055 -19.65 -5.94 -24.49
C SER A 1055 -18.39 -6.65 -23.98
N ALA A 1056 -18.52 -7.48 -22.94
CA ALA A 1056 -17.39 -7.99 -22.15
C ALA A 1056 -16.38 -8.82 -22.97
N ASP A 1057 -16.82 -9.67 -23.89
CA ASP A 1057 -15.89 -10.46 -24.73
C ASP A 1057 -15.09 -9.59 -25.71
N VAL A 1058 -15.71 -8.55 -26.27
CA VAL A 1058 -15.04 -7.59 -27.16
C VAL A 1058 -14.02 -6.77 -26.38
N ALA A 1059 -14.42 -6.24 -25.22
CA ALA A 1059 -13.54 -5.48 -24.35
C ALA A 1059 -12.37 -6.35 -23.82
N LYS A 1060 -12.62 -7.61 -23.44
CA LYS A 1060 -11.59 -8.57 -23.02
C LYS A 1060 -10.55 -8.80 -24.11
N ALA A 1061 -10.97 -9.00 -25.36
CA ALA A 1061 -10.06 -9.17 -26.48
C ALA A 1061 -9.16 -7.93 -26.69
N ILE A 1062 -9.73 -6.72 -26.55
CA ILE A 1062 -8.99 -5.46 -26.66
C ILE A 1062 -8.01 -5.28 -25.49
N VAL A 1063 -8.40 -5.62 -24.25
CA VAL A 1063 -7.50 -5.57 -23.07
C VAL A 1063 -6.32 -6.53 -23.24
N VAL A 1064 -6.56 -7.75 -23.72
CA VAL A 1064 -5.50 -8.72 -24.05
C VAL A 1064 -4.57 -8.19 -25.14
N GLU A 1065 -5.08 -7.50 -26.17
CA GLU A 1065 -4.23 -6.86 -27.18
C GLU A 1065 -3.38 -5.72 -26.60
N CYS A 1066 -3.98 -4.78 -25.86
CA CYS A 1066 -3.25 -3.68 -25.22
C CYS A 1066 -2.19 -4.16 -24.22
N MET A 1067 -2.44 -5.24 -23.49
CA MET A 1067 -1.47 -5.81 -22.55
C MET A 1067 -0.38 -6.63 -23.27
N SER A 1068 -0.72 -7.42 -24.29
CA SER A 1068 0.29 -8.21 -25.03
C SER A 1068 1.17 -7.35 -25.95
N LYS A 1069 0.72 -6.14 -26.29
CA LYS A 1069 1.44 -5.18 -27.14
C LYS A 1069 1.52 -3.76 -26.50
N PRO A 1070 2.11 -3.62 -25.30
CA PRO A 1070 1.95 -2.41 -24.48
C PRO A 1070 2.80 -1.23 -24.96
N PHE A 1071 3.69 -1.40 -25.94
CA PHE A 1071 4.56 -0.36 -26.45
C PHE A 1071 4.00 0.17 -27.78
N TYR A 1072 3.01 1.07 -27.72
CA TYR A 1072 2.36 1.67 -28.90
C TYR A 1072 1.76 0.63 -29.87
N GLY A 1073 1.01 -0.34 -29.33
CA GLY A 1073 0.51 -1.48 -30.11
C GLY A 1073 1.59 -2.47 -30.59
N THR A 1074 2.79 -2.45 -29.99
CA THR A 1074 3.87 -3.43 -30.26
C THR A 1074 4.41 -4.09 -28.99
N ASN A 1075 5.07 -5.24 -29.16
CA ASN A 1075 5.91 -5.87 -28.14
C ASN A 1075 7.39 -5.75 -28.56
N ILE A 1076 8.23 -5.19 -27.69
CA ILE A 1076 9.68 -5.05 -27.92
C ILE A 1076 10.50 -6.23 -27.35
N LEU A 1077 9.89 -7.03 -26.47
CA LEU A 1077 10.57 -8.15 -25.83
C LEU A 1077 10.82 -9.29 -26.83
N SER A 1078 11.93 -10.00 -26.65
CA SER A 1078 12.31 -11.16 -27.47
C SER A 1078 11.46 -12.43 -27.21
N VAL A 1079 10.38 -12.29 -26.44
CA VAL A 1079 9.37 -13.29 -26.06
C VAL A 1079 8.01 -12.61 -25.97
N ASP A 1080 6.95 -13.34 -26.32
CA ASP A 1080 5.58 -12.82 -26.28
C ASP A 1080 5.12 -12.55 -24.85
N LEU A 1081 4.41 -11.44 -24.67
CA LEU A 1081 3.71 -11.12 -23.42
C LEU A 1081 2.40 -11.89 -23.37
N ALA A 1082 2.45 -13.10 -22.82
CA ALA A 1082 1.25 -13.90 -22.55
C ALA A 1082 0.38 -13.21 -21.47
N VAL A 1083 -0.91 -13.06 -21.75
CA VAL A 1083 -1.91 -12.45 -20.87
C VAL A 1083 -3.05 -13.45 -20.71
N ASP A 1084 -3.37 -13.81 -19.48
CA ASP A 1084 -4.58 -14.56 -19.15
C ASP A 1084 -5.66 -13.55 -18.73
N ALA A 1085 -6.89 -13.69 -19.24
CA ALA A 1085 -7.95 -12.71 -19.03
C ALA A 1085 -9.34 -13.36 -19.00
N LYS A 1086 -10.12 -13.01 -17.98
CA LYS A 1086 -11.42 -13.63 -17.67
C LYS A 1086 -12.45 -12.57 -17.30
N CYS A 1087 -13.70 -12.81 -17.72
CA CYS A 1087 -14.84 -11.98 -17.35
C CYS A 1087 -15.65 -12.67 -16.24
N ALA A 1088 -16.01 -11.97 -15.18
CA ALA A 1088 -16.97 -12.46 -14.18
C ALA A 1088 -17.67 -11.32 -13.44
N GLN A 1089 -18.63 -11.66 -12.58
CA GLN A 1089 -19.36 -10.72 -11.73
C GLN A 1089 -18.60 -10.31 -10.45
N ASN A 1090 -17.55 -11.07 -10.06
CA ASN A 1090 -16.69 -10.75 -8.92
C ASN A 1090 -15.23 -11.19 -9.15
N TRP A 1091 -14.29 -10.59 -8.41
CA TRP A 1091 -12.86 -10.80 -8.60
C TRP A 1091 -12.39 -12.23 -8.26
N TYR A 1092 -13.05 -12.92 -7.33
CA TYR A 1092 -12.71 -14.32 -7.02
C TYR A 1092 -13.07 -15.25 -8.18
N ALA A 1093 -14.25 -15.08 -8.77
CA ALA A 1093 -14.71 -15.86 -9.92
C ALA A 1093 -13.99 -15.50 -11.23
N ALA A 1094 -13.37 -14.32 -11.33
CA ALA A 1094 -12.52 -13.91 -12.45
C ALA A 1094 -11.04 -14.32 -12.28
N LYS A 1095 -10.65 -14.84 -11.10
CA LYS A 1095 -9.40 -15.59 -10.91
C LYS A 1095 -9.60 -17.10 -11.04
#